data_AF-A0A971LML3-F1
#
_entry.id   AF-A0A971LML3-F1
#
_cell.length_a   1.000
_cell.length_b   1.000
_cell.length_c   1.000
_cell.angle_alpha   90.00
_cell.angle_beta   90.00
_cell.angle_gamma   90.00
#
_symmetry.space_group_name_H-M   'P 1'
#
loop_
_entity.id
_entity.type
_entity.pdbx_description
1 polymer ?
#
loop_
_entity_poly.entity_id
_entity_poly.type
_entity_poly.pdbx_seq_one_letter_code
_entity_poly.pdbx_strand_id
1 'polypeptide(L)'
;MKLHIRALALILLLALLVFGCSGPSGENQKKLGKKTVENLKVEDIRGDGGDGLMLSWKPLPKESRVQEYRIYRGVHPDTLFFVTAVQVNVKTGVGTDEMFYSDSGYNPLVSLDSPRKLKNERGAKGSILYRGVPRDAEIMARLSESYNLYTQMKSKDFYYRTKKTKSADPEDEGIYAGVKFNQQTILASLKSMGSTPEPINYYYTVVPVNERGQYLGIPKPVSGTPVDDAPLASPGLYCAALEDLQELRFEWEYPISHSDIQAYEILMVRDPEVPSRENAIPVASGPVGGGALKNNCVVPLAQFMQMSIPLSWENLKEAHFAIIFSDGSRNQSPFSEAAQPLLTHSRDLPQVPVFRVEDKPMDKGDRISVIWQEPVVSITKTSSVNSSGTKLKINYEINKTDSQKLNNIYFDFFEPGNDKPFTTINEFHQDNIIHLKLPERYSLKGNKMPQDSLKVRITIATQPYKVHPKNGRIIYEKSRLVENYELVQYLKPDPVMVAYMPTRQLFLNGQDVSSMQNVVYRKGYRGSAFTQVKTNTSYENNLDVTVNYLANVGQPVLGFNFVKNDTLHTYMGGQRFSRKLKDGEKALDLALLPSQIDFTLNTESKSTLSTSIYLDEAKNTVQNLKKDLQEKKAELEKNKKALTDPNTERALTLATKVENDEKQIEALQAKIEAYEKNPLFQKALKAKSSRSMMKLVASVREPEQRKHNYSMFRTNGKGLFSEAVPDTLNEDYVYYSPISNWFDWNKLLSLFAVIIFGAMVVIFVNLAKKGKDLYMRPIAGLQEIDNAIGRATEMGRPMLYCMGNGGLSDVATLASMGILSLVARKAAEYDTKLIVPCYDYIVMPIAQEIVREAHYAVGRPDSYEKDNVFYLTSVQFAYVAGVNGIMIRERMATNFFMGYFAAEALLMTETGNAVGAVQIAGSDAITQIPFFITTCDYTLIGEELYAASAYLNREPMLLGTLKAQDYFKFLILVFIIAGAVLASFQMTGLMQFFPLK
;
A
#
# COMPACT_ATOMS: atom_id res chain seq x y z
N MET A 1 -15.26 57.79 -13.48
CA MET A 1 -16.15 56.64 -13.24
C MET A 1 -15.43 55.31 -12.93
N LYS A 2 -14.32 54.95 -13.60
CA LYS A 2 -13.65 53.64 -13.42
C LYS A 2 -12.87 53.45 -12.09
N LEU A 3 -12.42 54.52 -11.43
CA LEU A 3 -11.68 54.40 -10.15
C LEU A 3 -12.60 54.12 -8.95
N HIS A 4 -13.78 54.77 -8.89
CA HIS A 4 -14.74 54.56 -7.81
C HIS A 4 -15.37 53.17 -7.84
N ILE A 5 -15.59 52.57 -9.02
CA ILE A 5 -16.11 51.21 -9.14
C ILE A 5 -15.06 50.18 -8.68
N ARG A 6 -13.78 50.40 -8.99
CA ARG A 6 -12.68 49.54 -8.50
C ARG A 6 -12.48 49.71 -6.99
N ALA A 7 -12.58 50.92 -6.45
CA ALA A 7 -12.53 51.17 -5.01
C ALA A 7 -13.74 50.55 -4.29
N LEU A 8 -14.95 50.66 -4.86
CA LEU A 8 -16.15 50.03 -4.33
C LEU A 8 -16.06 48.51 -4.39
N ALA A 9 -15.54 47.94 -5.48
CA ALA A 9 -15.29 46.50 -5.59
C ALA A 9 -14.21 46.02 -4.61
N LEU A 10 -13.16 46.82 -4.37
CA LEU A 10 -12.13 46.52 -3.37
C LEU A 10 -12.68 46.61 -1.93
N ILE A 11 -13.57 47.58 -1.67
CA ILE A 11 -14.26 47.75 -0.39
C ILE A 11 -15.30 46.64 -0.19
N LEU A 12 -16.00 46.19 -1.23
CA LEU A 12 -16.92 45.05 -1.20
C LEU A 12 -16.18 43.73 -1.05
N LEU A 13 -15.00 43.57 -1.67
CA LEU A 13 -14.13 42.41 -1.46
C LEU A 13 -13.53 42.40 -0.06
N LEU A 14 -13.10 43.56 0.46
CA LEU A 14 -12.69 43.70 1.86
C LEU A 14 -13.87 43.43 2.81
N ALA A 15 -15.08 43.92 2.50
CA ALA A 15 -16.28 43.67 3.29
C ALA A 15 -16.69 42.20 3.21
N LEU A 16 -16.58 41.52 2.07
CA LEU A 16 -16.81 40.08 1.95
C LEU A 16 -15.72 39.25 2.63
N LEU A 17 -14.48 39.73 2.68
CA LEU A 17 -13.41 39.10 3.46
C LEU A 17 -13.59 39.31 4.98
N VAL A 18 -14.16 40.45 5.38
CA VAL A 18 -14.41 40.81 6.79
C VAL A 18 -15.73 40.21 7.32
N PHE A 19 -16.78 40.15 6.51
CA PHE A 19 -18.12 39.65 6.87
C PHE A 19 -18.40 38.21 6.39
N GLY A 20 -17.71 37.71 5.36
CA GLY A 20 -17.82 36.31 4.90
C GLY A 20 -16.91 35.33 5.67
N CYS A 21 -16.07 35.83 6.58
CA CYS A 21 -15.21 35.03 7.45
C CYS A 21 -15.64 35.05 8.93
N SER A 22 -16.86 35.49 9.26
CA SER A 22 -17.38 35.26 10.60
C SER A 22 -17.79 33.80 10.74
N GLY A 23 -16.81 32.95 11.08
CA GLY A 23 -17.12 31.70 11.77
C GLY A 23 -17.99 32.02 13.00
N PRO A 24 -18.84 31.09 13.46
CA PRO A 24 -19.83 31.37 14.49
C PRO A 24 -19.16 32.07 15.68
N SER A 25 -19.73 33.20 16.10
CA SER A 25 -19.29 33.91 17.29
C SER A 25 -19.34 32.97 18.49
N GLY A 26 -18.39 33.12 19.43
CA GLY A 26 -18.30 32.27 20.62
C GLY A 26 -19.57 32.26 21.50
N GLU A 27 -20.48 33.22 21.32
CA GLU A 27 -21.79 33.27 21.97
C GLU A 27 -22.80 32.27 21.40
N ASN A 28 -22.76 31.96 20.09
CA ASN A 28 -23.67 30.98 19.49
C ASN A 28 -23.32 29.53 19.86
N GLN A 29 -22.10 29.27 20.36
CA GLN A 29 -21.69 27.95 20.86
C GLN A 29 -22.12 27.67 22.29
N LYS A 30 -22.28 28.69 23.14
CA LYS A 30 -22.80 28.51 24.50
C LYS A 30 -24.26 28.01 24.53
N LYS A 31 -24.99 28.13 23.40
CA LYS A 31 -26.38 27.67 23.24
C LYS A 31 -26.55 26.29 22.61
N LEU A 32 -25.48 25.68 22.07
CA LEU A 32 -25.55 24.32 21.52
C LEU A 32 -25.46 23.31 22.67
N GLY A 33 -26.55 22.57 22.88
CA GLY A 33 -26.68 21.59 23.95
C GLY A 33 -25.55 20.57 23.92
N LYS A 34 -25.03 20.26 25.12
CA LYS A 34 -23.94 19.33 25.44
C LYS A 34 -24.19 17.90 24.94
N LYS A 35 -24.22 17.67 23.62
CA LYS A 35 -24.33 16.33 23.03
C LYS A 35 -22.92 15.79 22.78
N THR A 36 -22.40 15.08 23.76
CA THR A 36 -21.12 14.38 23.71
C THR A 36 -21.33 12.91 23.37
N VAL A 37 -20.29 12.23 22.88
CA VAL A 37 -20.32 10.77 22.78
C VAL A 37 -20.51 10.14 24.17
N GLU A 38 -21.17 8.99 24.21
CA GLU A 38 -21.39 8.21 25.43
C GLU A 38 -20.35 7.09 25.52
N ASN A 39 -20.06 6.62 26.73
CA ASN A 39 -19.16 5.49 26.99
C ASN A 39 -17.79 5.61 26.31
N LEU A 40 -17.22 6.82 26.21
CA LEU A 40 -15.87 6.98 25.70
C LEU A 40 -14.87 6.31 26.65
N LYS A 41 -14.13 5.34 26.14
CA LYS A 41 -13.11 4.58 26.85
C LYS A 41 -11.80 4.59 26.06
N VAL A 42 -10.71 4.40 26.78
CA VAL A 42 -9.37 4.18 26.23
C VAL A 42 -8.84 2.94 26.95
N GLU A 43 -8.54 1.91 26.19
CA GLU A 43 -8.05 0.63 26.68
C GLU A 43 -6.76 0.27 25.94
N ASP A 44 -5.93 -0.54 26.59
CA ASP A 44 -4.70 -1.06 26.01
C ASP A 44 -4.98 -2.07 24.89
N ILE A 45 -4.14 -2.10 23.86
CA ILE A 45 -4.28 -3.06 22.75
C ILE A 45 -3.61 -4.37 23.14
N ARG A 46 -4.42 -5.40 23.39
CA ARG A 46 -3.90 -6.69 23.85
C ARG A 46 -2.89 -7.33 22.90
N GLY A 47 -1.77 -7.77 23.46
CA GLY A 47 -0.73 -8.52 22.75
C GLY A 47 0.01 -7.71 21.68
N ASP A 48 0.01 -6.37 21.79
CA ASP A 48 0.90 -5.50 21.02
C ASP A 48 2.21 -5.24 21.77
N GLY A 49 3.15 -4.52 21.15
CA GLY A 49 4.45 -4.18 21.77
C GLY A 49 4.39 -2.98 22.72
N GLY A 50 3.22 -2.69 23.29
CA GLY A 50 2.97 -1.61 24.23
C GLY A 50 3.05 -0.20 23.64
N ASP A 51 2.83 -0.04 22.34
CA ASP A 51 2.81 1.26 21.67
C ASP A 51 1.42 1.70 21.19
N GLY A 52 0.38 0.93 21.54
CA GLY A 52 -0.98 1.12 21.07
C GLY A 52 -2.04 1.34 22.14
N LEU A 53 -3.01 2.20 21.83
CA LEU A 53 -4.24 2.36 22.63
C LEU A 53 -5.47 2.26 21.73
N MET A 54 -6.50 1.55 22.19
CA MET A 54 -7.80 1.46 21.55
C MET A 54 -8.80 2.42 22.22
N LEU A 55 -9.39 3.30 21.42
CA LEU A 55 -10.51 4.12 21.82
C LEU A 55 -11.80 3.39 21.44
N SER A 56 -12.78 3.39 22.33
CA SER A 56 -14.14 2.98 22.01
C SER A 56 -15.17 3.99 22.49
N TRP A 57 -16.23 4.20 21.73
CA TRP A 57 -17.33 5.07 22.16
C TRP A 57 -18.64 4.69 21.48
N LYS A 58 -19.75 5.04 22.12
CA LYS A 58 -21.07 4.93 21.54
C LYS A 58 -21.35 6.14 20.63
N PRO A 59 -21.66 5.93 19.34
CA PRO A 59 -21.97 7.01 18.42
C PRO A 59 -23.28 7.71 18.82
N LEU A 60 -23.38 8.99 18.44
CA LEU A 60 -24.61 9.75 18.61
C LEU A 60 -25.68 9.25 17.62
N PRO A 61 -26.96 9.31 18.00
CA PRO A 61 -28.04 8.84 17.15
C PRO A 61 -28.14 9.74 15.90
N LYS A 62 -28.61 9.16 14.78
CA LYS A 62 -28.61 9.78 13.43
C LYS A 62 -29.26 11.17 13.39
N GLU A 63 -30.19 11.47 14.29
CA GLU A 63 -30.88 12.76 14.43
C GLU A 63 -29.91 13.89 14.83
N SER A 64 -28.74 13.55 15.37
CA SER A 64 -27.68 14.49 15.69
C SER A 64 -26.88 14.93 14.45
N ARG A 65 -27.10 14.28 13.30
CA ARG A 65 -26.55 14.65 11.99
C ARG A 65 -25.02 14.84 11.99
N VAL A 66 -24.33 13.92 12.66
CA VAL A 66 -22.87 13.90 12.76
C VAL A 66 -22.27 13.54 11.40
N GLN A 67 -21.36 14.38 10.89
CA GLN A 67 -20.61 14.12 9.66
C GLN A 67 -19.25 13.48 9.95
N GLU A 68 -18.67 13.75 11.12
CA GLU A 68 -17.38 13.20 11.52
C GLU A 68 -17.21 13.21 13.04
N TYR A 69 -16.41 12.25 13.54
CA TYR A 69 -15.89 12.22 14.91
C TYR A 69 -14.41 12.60 14.89
N ARG A 70 -14.08 13.76 15.46
CA ARG A 70 -12.68 14.23 15.55
C ARG A 70 -12.02 13.70 16.81
N ILE A 71 -10.84 13.11 16.65
CA ILE A 71 -10.08 12.50 17.74
C ILE A 71 -8.93 13.42 18.09
N TYR A 72 -8.81 13.73 19.38
CA TYR A 72 -7.74 14.57 19.93
C TYR A 72 -6.96 13.78 20.99
N ARG A 73 -5.64 13.96 21.02
CA ARG A 73 -4.70 13.32 21.95
C ARG A 73 -3.80 14.34 22.62
N GLY A 74 -3.49 14.13 23.89
CA GLY A 74 -2.46 14.87 24.61
C GLY A 74 -1.85 14.06 25.74
N VAL A 75 -0.82 14.62 26.36
CA VAL A 75 -0.16 14.06 27.56
C VAL A 75 -0.62 14.74 28.85
N HIS A 76 -1.57 15.68 28.72
CA HIS A 76 -2.21 16.40 29.81
C HIS A 76 -3.69 16.62 29.45
N PRO A 77 -4.63 16.48 30.39
CA PRO A 77 -6.07 16.59 30.11
C PRO A 77 -6.47 17.97 29.56
N ASP A 78 -5.73 19.02 29.90
CA ASP A 78 -6.02 20.40 29.48
C ASP A 78 -5.42 20.79 28.13
N THR A 79 -4.68 19.90 27.45
CA THR A 79 -4.02 20.21 26.19
C THR A 79 -4.03 19.02 25.24
N LEU A 80 -5.01 19.00 24.34
CA LEU A 80 -5.22 17.93 23.38
C LEU A 80 -5.07 18.46 21.95
N PHE A 81 -4.29 17.75 21.13
CA PHE A 81 -4.03 18.06 19.73
C PHE A 81 -4.84 17.14 18.83
N PHE A 82 -5.38 17.68 17.75
CA PHE A 82 -6.05 16.94 16.69
C PHE A 82 -5.11 15.88 16.11
N VAL A 83 -5.59 14.63 16.08
CA VAL A 83 -4.90 13.48 15.50
C VAL A 83 -5.53 13.14 14.16
N THR A 84 -6.83 12.86 14.15
CA THR A 84 -7.56 12.42 12.96
C THR A 84 -9.07 12.64 13.10
N ALA A 85 -9.83 12.32 12.05
CA ALA A 85 -11.29 12.34 12.06
C ALA A 85 -11.87 11.10 11.38
N VAL A 86 -12.83 10.44 12.03
CA VAL A 86 -13.59 9.32 11.46
C VAL A 86 -14.84 9.88 10.80
N GLN A 87 -14.94 9.75 9.47
CA GLN A 87 -16.07 10.28 8.68
C GLN A 87 -17.31 9.40 8.84
N VAL A 88 -18.49 10.04 8.85
CA VAL A 88 -19.80 9.40 9.05
C VAL A 88 -20.80 9.95 8.03
N ASN A 89 -21.59 9.06 7.43
CA ASN A 89 -22.68 9.47 6.59
C ASN A 89 -23.85 9.99 7.45
N VAL A 90 -24.09 11.29 7.36
CA VAL A 90 -25.11 12.01 8.14
C VAL A 90 -26.53 11.41 8.00
N LYS A 91 -26.87 10.82 6.84
CA LYS A 91 -28.21 10.27 6.59
C LYS A 91 -28.40 8.90 7.25
N THR A 92 -27.42 8.01 7.10
CA THR A 92 -27.52 6.64 7.64
C THR A 92 -27.09 6.57 9.11
N GLY A 93 -26.25 7.52 9.56
CA GLY A 93 -25.58 7.45 10.84
C GLY A 93 -24.59 6.29 10.90
N VAL A 94 -24.27 5.85 12.11
CA VAL A 94 -23.45 4.67 12.40
C VAL A 94 -24.38 3.51 12.74
N GLY A 95 -24.22 2.38 12.04
CA GLY A 95 -25.10 1.21 12.20
C GLY A 95 -24.74 0.29 13.37
N THR A 96 -23.59 0.51 14.02
CA THR A 96 -23.11 -0.25 15.18
C THR A 96 -23.34 0.53 16.48
N ASP A 97 -23.51 -0.19 17.59
CA ASP A 97 -23.68 0.42 18.91
C ASP A 97 -22.39 1.02 19.48
N GLU A 98 -21.24 0.63 18.91
CA GLU A 98 -19.92 1.09 19.34
C GLU A 98 -19.04 1.35 18.12
N MET A 99 -18.17 2.36 18.23
CA MET A 99 -17.13 2.70 17.28
C MET A 99 -15.76 2.52 17.94
N PHE A 100 -14.76 2.16 17.13
CA PHE A 100 -13.39 1.91 17.60
C PHE A 100 -12.39 2.73 16.79
N TYR A 101 -11.30 3.12 17.44
CA TYR A 101 -10.13 3.72 16.80
C TYR A 101 -8.85 3.29 17.53
N SER A 102 -7.89 2.73 16.79
CA SER A 102 -6.58 2.36 17.33
C SER A 102 -5.55 3.45 17.07
N ASP A 103 -4.89 3.94 18.11
CA ASP A 103 -3.69 4.77 18.02
C ASP A 103 -2.47 3.93 18.37
N SER A 104 -1.87 3.31 17.36
CA SER A 104 -0.68 2.47 17.50
C SER A 104 0.36 2.77 16.41
N GLY A 105 1.60 2.39 16.66
CA GLY A 105 2.73 2.62 15.75
C GLY A 105 3.12 4.09 15.57
N TYR A 106 3.96 4.35 14.56
CA TYR A 106 4.51 5.68 14.28
C TYR A 106 3.56 6.56 13.45
N ASN A 107 2.76 7.38 14.13
CA ASN A 107 1.83 8.32 13.50
C ASN A 107 2.43 9.74 13.38
N PRO A 108 2.08 10.53 12.35
CA PRO A 108 2.57 11.90 12.22
C PRO A 108 2.21 12.77 13.42
N LEU A 109 3.23 13.23 14.15
CA LEU A 109 3.07 14.16 15.27
C LEU A 109 3.23 15.61 14.78
N VAL A 110 4.26 15.87 13.96
CA VAL A 110 4.51 17.16 13.33
C VAL A 110 4.85 16.98 11.86
N SER A 111 4.08 17.60 10.98
CA SER A 111 4.30 17.58 9.53
C SER A 111 4.48 18.99 8.96
N LEU A 112 4.64 19.09 7.64
CA LEU A 112 4.74 20.39 6.95
C LEU A 112 3.47 21.23 7.09
N ASP A 113 2.31 20.57 7.26
CA ASP A 113 0.99 21.19 7.41
C ASP A 113 0.70 21.59 8.86
N SER A 114 1.52 21.14 9.82
CA SER A 114 1.41 21.53 11.22
C SER A 114 1.52 23.05 11.40
N PRO A 115 0.75 23.62 12.35
CA PRO A 115 0.74 25.06 12.57
C PRO A 115 2.12 25.55 13.01
N ARG A 116 2.47 26.79 12.63
CA ARG A 116 3.77 27.40 13.03
C ARG A 116 3.90 27.71 14.52
N LYS A 117 2.76 27.90 15.20
CA LYS A 117 2.65 28.24 16.62
C LYS A 117 1.43 27.53 17.17
N LEU A 118 1.38 27.38 18.50
CA LEU A 118 0.22 26.82 19.18
C LEU A 118 -1.06 27.59 18.80
N LYS A 119 -2.10 26.87 18.37
CA LYS A 119 -3.39 27.44 17.94
C LYS A 119 -4.53 26.57 18.43
N ASN A 120 -5.45 27.15 19.19
CA ASN A 120 -6.71 26.50 19.51
C ASN A 120 -7.49 26.13 18.25
N GLU A 121 -8.35 25.14 18.40
CA GLU A 121 -9.21 24.65 17.33
C GLU A 121 -10.19 25.73 16.82
N ARG A 122 -10.49 25.69 15.51
CA ARG A 122 -11.49 26.60 14.91
C ARG A 122 -12.87 26.27 15.48
N GLY A 123 -13.54 27.26 16.06
CA GLY A 123 -14.83 27.02 16.73
C GLY A 123 -14.69 26.32 18.08
N ALA A 124 -13.54 26.35 18.74
CA ALA A 124 -13.45 25.96 20.15
C ALA A 124 -12.37 26.78 20.87
N LYS A 125 -12.35 28.10 20.60
CA LYS A 125 -11.37 29.03 21.20
C LYS A 125 -11.50 29.02 22.72
N GLY A 126 -10.38 28.87 23.42
CA GLY A 126 -10.34 28.79 24.88
C GLY A 126 -10.76 27.43 25.45
N SER A 127 -11.00 26.42 24.60
CA SER A 127 -11.14 25.03 25.05
C SER A 127 -9.77 24.35 25.17
N ILE A 128 -9.78 23.11 25.69
CA ILE A 128 -8.62 22.21 25.79
C ILE A 128 -8.13 21.70 24.41
N LEU A 129 -8.85 22.01 23.32
CA LEU A 129 -8.59 21.50 21.97
C LEU A 129 -7.73 22.45 21.14
N TYR A 130 -6.68 21.88 20.56
CA TYR A 130 -5.76 22.51 19.63
C TYR A 130 -5.84 21.81 18.28
N ARG A 131 -5.37 22.48 17.23
CA ARG A 131 -5.25 21.89 15.88
C ARG A 131 -4.15 20.82 15.90
N GLY A 132 -3.05 20.96 15.17
CA GLY A 132 -1.91 20.05 15.31
C GLY A 132 -0.91 20.50 16.39
N VAL A 133 -0.02 19.60 16.78
CA VAL A 133 1.22 19.97 17.47
C VAL A 133 2.00 20.94 16.57
N PRO A 134 2.43 22.10 17.09
CA PRO A 134 3.08 23.10 16.25
C PRO A 134 4.51 22.73 15.89
N ARG A 135 5.00 23.32 14.78
CA ARG A 135 6.42 23.29 14.40
C ARG A 135 7.25 24.22 15.30
N ASP A 136 7.27 23.90 16.58
CA ASP A 136 7.90 24.66 17.66
C ASP A 136 8.79 23.71 18.48
N ALA A 137 10.08 24.03 18.55
CA ALA A 137 11.06 23.15 19.18
C ALA A 137 10.95 23.08 20.70
N GLU A 138 10.50 24.15 21.37
CA GLU A 138 10.34 24.15 22.83
C GLU A 138 9.18 23.22 23.22
N ILE A 139 8.06 23.27 22.49
CA ILE A 139 6.92 22.37 22.73
C ILE A 139 7.31 20.93 22.40
N MET A 140 7.98 20.71 21.28
CA MET A 140 8.41 19.37 20.86
C MET A 140 9.43 18.74 21.78
N ALA A 141 10.37 19.53 22.31
CA ALA A 141 11.31 19.10 23.33
C ALA A 141 10.59 18.51 24.54
N ARG A 142 9.55 19.18 25.05
CA ARG A 142 8.77 18.71 26.19
C ARG A 142 7.97 17.45 25.88
N LEU A 143 7.31 17.41 24.72
CA LEU A 143 6.53 16.24 24.29
C LEU A 143 7.42 15.01 24.04
N SER A 144 8.69 15.20 23.67
CA SER A 144 9.61 14.11 23.33
C SER A 144 9.83 13.08 24.44
N GLU A 145 9.57 13.45 25.70
CA GLU A 145 9.64 12.51 26.83
C GLU A 145 8.55 11.45 26.77
N SER A 146 7.41 11.82 26.21
CA SER A 146 6.21 11.00 26.16
C SER A 146 6.07 10.22 24.87
N TYR A 147 7.02 10.26 23.94
CA TYR A 147 6.88 9.56 22.67
C TYR A 147 8.21 8.99 22.19
N ASN A 148 8.16 7.85 21.50
CA ASN A 148 9.28 7.41 20.68
C ASN A 148 9.22 8.17 19.37
N LEU A 149 10.29 8.89 19.01
CA LEU A 149 10.29 9.82 17.89
C LEU A 149 11.15 9.32 16.73
N TYR A 150 10.55 9.32 15.55
CA TYR A 150 11.21 8.99 14.30
C TYR A 150 10.93 10.06 13.27
N THR A 151 11.88 10.39 12.42
CA THR A 151 11.68 11.41 11.39
C THR A 151 11.77 10.81 10.00
N GLN A 152 10.96 11.31 9.07
CA GLN A 152 11.06 11.03 7.65
C GLN A 152 11.34 12.32 6.88
N MET A 153 12.31 12.28 5.97
CA MET A 153 12.64 13.39 5.09
C MET A 153 13.23 12.90 3.76
N LYS A 154 13.32 13.80 2.78
CA LYS A 154 13.99 13.50 1.51
C LYS A 154 15.47 13.21 1.73
N SER A 155 16.00 12.16 1.10
CA SER A 155 17.42 11.76 1.22
C SER A 155 18.38 12.91 0.91
N LYS A 156 18.08 13.70 -0.13
CA LYS A 156 18.85 14.90 -0.52
C LYS A 156 18.86 15.99 0.56
N ASP A 157 17.79 16.14 1.33
CA ASP A 157 17.75 17.12 2.41
C ASP A 157 18.65 16.67 3.58
N PHE A 158 18.63 15.38 3.91
CA PHE A 158 19.51 14.80 4.92
C PHE A 158 21.01 14.88 4.52
N TYR A 159 21.34 14.58 3.26
CA TYR A 159 22.74 14.57 2.81
C TYR A 159 23.36 15.96 2.62
N TYR A 160 22.55 16.96 2.28
CA TYR A 160 23.09 18.23 1.78
C TYR A 160 22.55 19.48 2.46
N ARG A 161 21.50 19.39 3.29
CA ARG A 161 20.83 20.57 3.87
C ARG A 161 20.78 20.60 5.40
N THR A 162 21.23 19.55 6.07
CA THR A 162 21.38 19.48 7.53
C THR A 162 22.39 20.49 8.05
N LYS A 163 22.32 20.79 9.34
CA LYS A 163 23.23 21.71 10.04
C LYS A 163 24.03 20.97 11.09
N LYS A 164 25.35 21.03 10.99
CA LYS A 164 26.25 20.50 12.00
C LYS A 164 26.00 21.25 13.31
N THR A 165 25.69 20.52 14.37
CA THR A 165 25.37 21.10 15.68
C THR A 165 25.78 20.16 16.81
N LYS A 166 25.88 20.70 18.02
CA LYS A 166 26.18 20.00 19.27
C LYS A 166 25.03 20.21 20.25
N SER A 167 24.94 19.37 21.26
CA SER A 167 24.08 19.64 22.40
C SER A 167 24.63 20.80 23.25
N ALA A 168 23.82 21.27 24.20
CA ALA A 168 24.19 22.22 25.23
C ALA A 168 24.86 21.55 26.44
N ASP A 169 24.89 20.22 26.47
CA ASP A 169 25.57 19.44 27.51
C ASP A 169 27.10 19.59 27.34
N PRO A 170 27.84 20.06 28.37
CA PRO A 170 29.28 20.16 28.30
C PRO A 170 30.00 18.81 28.23
N GLU A 171 29.38 17.71 28.68
CA GLU A 171 29.97 16.37 28.68
C GLU A 171 29.75 15.63 27.35
N ASP A 172 28.76 16.06 26.55
CA ASP A 172 28.48 15.50 25.23
C ASP A 172 29.30 16.18 24.13
N GLU A 173 30.39 15.52 23.72
CA GLU A 173 31.21 15.96 22.60
C GLU A 173 30.61 15.61 21.22
N GLY A 174 29.47 14.92 21.19
CA GLY A 174 28.80 14.38 20.01
C GLY A 174 28.42 15.43 18.96
N ILE A 175 28.46 14.99 17.70
CA ILE A 175 28.05 15.80 16.55
C ILE A 175 26.76 15.25 15.97
N TYR A 176 25.79 16.15 15.79
CA TYR A 176 24.46 15.80 15.29
C TYR A 176 24.17 16.43 13.93
N ALA A 177 23.29 15.76 13.18
CA ALA A 177 22.63 16.32 12.02
C ALA A 177 21.40 17.10 12.46
N GLY A 178 21.54 18.42 12.61
CA GLY A 178 20.45 19.32 12.96
C GLY A 178 19.51 19.57 11.79
N VAL A 179 18.21 19.28 11.97
CA VAL A 179 17.19 19.38 10.92
C VAL A 179 16.09 20.36 11.31
N LYS A 180 15.69 21.22 10.37
CA LYS A 180 14.58 22.15 10.58
C LYS A 180 13.24 21.44 10.41
N PHE A 181 12.24 21.86 11.18
CA PHE A 181 10.87 21.33 11.11
C PHE A 181 10.20 21.45 9.74
N ASN A 182 10.63 22.36 8.86
CA ASN A 182 10.08 22.48 7.51
C ASN A 182 10.79 21.60 6.46
N GLN A 183 11.70 20.72 6.89
CA GLN A 183 12.43 19.79 6.03
C GLN A 183 12.07 18.32 6.31
N GLN A 184 11.21 18.07 7.29
CA GLN A 184 10.94 16.73 7.81
C GLN A 184 9.52 16.59 8.31
N THR A 185 9.07 15.34 8.42
CA THR A 185 7.88 14.94 9.18
C THR A 185 8.34 14.11 10.36
N ILE A 186 8.00 14.55 11.58
CA ILE A 186 8.29 13.82 12.81
C ILE A 186 7.07 12.94 13.11
N LEU A 187 7.32 11.65 13.14
CA LEU A 187 6.40 10.60 13.55
C LEU A 187 6.65 10.27 15.03
N ALA A 188 5.60 9.82 15.70
CA ALA A 188 5.63 9.43 17.10
C ALA A 188 4.85 8.13 17.31
N SER A 189 5.43 7.19 18.06
CA SER A 189 4.68 6.11 18.70
C SER A 189 4.62 6.33 20.22
N LEU A 190 3.64 5.69 20.86
CA LEU A 190 3.45 5.80 22.30
C LEU A 190 4.58 5.04 23.04
N LYS A 191 4.78 5.37 24.31
CA LYS A 191 5.72 4.69 25.19
C LYS A 191 4.94 3.81 26.16
N SER A 192 5.33 2.54 26.24
CA SER A 192 4.74 1.55 27.14
C SER A 192 5.07 1.81 28.61
N MET A 193 4.22 1.29 29.50
CA MET A 193 4.54 1.16 30.91
C MET A 193 5.85 0.37 31.10
N GLY A 194 6.78 0.89 31.92
CA GLY A 194 8.09 0.27 32.15
C GLY A 194 9.21 0.76 31.21
N SER A 195 8.87 1.38 30.08
CA SER A 195 9.86 2.06 29.20
C SER A 195 10.34 3.41 29.76
N THR A 196 9.63 3.94 30.77
CA THR A 196 9.96 5.16 31.50
C THR A 196 9.92 4.92 33.01
N PRO A 197 10.64 5.73 33.82
CA PRO A 197 10.61 5.60 35.28
C PRO A 197 9.21 5.73 35.89
N GLU A 198 8.36 6.56 35.27
CA GLU A 198 6.96 6.76 35.66
C GLU A 198 6.04 6.46 34.46
N PRO A 199 4.86 5.83 34.66
CA PRO A 199 3.91 5.57 33.59
C PRO A 199 3.36 6.87 32.96
N ILE A 200 3.21 6.88 31.63
CA ILE A 200 2.69 8.03 30.89
C ILE A 200 1.23 7.80 30.52
N ASN A 201 0.34 8.61 31.09
CA ASN A 201 -1.07 8.65 30.69
C ASN A 201 -1.25 9.51 29.43
N TYR A 202 -1.82 8.91 28.38
CA TYR A 202 -2.27 9.63 27.18
C TYR A 202 -3.75 9.91 27.28
N TYR A 203 -4.13 11.19 27.17
CA TYR A 203 -5.49 11.67 27.27
C TYR A 203 -6.12 11.82 25.89
N TYR A 204 -7.34 11.35 25.75
CA TYR A 204 -8.12 11.40 24.51
C TYR A 204 -9.50 12.00 24.73
N THR A 205 -10.00 12.67 23.69
CA THR A 205 -11.43 12.99 23.58
C THR A 205 -11.90 12.86 22.13
N VAL A 206 -13.16 12.48 21.95
CA VAL A 206 -13.79 12.28 20.64
C VAL A 206 -14.94 13.26 20.47
N VAL A 207 -14.78 14.21 19.54
CA VAL A 207 -15.68 15.34 19.39
C VAL A 207 -16.58 15.15 18.16
N PRO A 208 -17.90 14.97 18.34
CA PRO A 208 -18.84 14.91 17.23
C PRO A 208 -19.00 16.28 16.57
N VAL A 209 -18.82 16.32 15.24
CA VAL A 209 -19.02 17.50 14.40
C VAL A 209 -20.17 17.24 13.46
N ASN A 210 -21.14 18.16 13.39
CA ASN A 210 -22.28 18.04 12.50
C ASN A 210 -21.95 18.51 11.07
N GLU A 211 -22.88 18.28 10.15
CA GLU A 211 -22.82 18.69 8.74
C GLU A 211 -22.60 20.20 8.48
N ARG A 212 -22.81 21.05 9.51
CA ARG A 212 -22.56 22.50 9.44
C ARG A 212 -21.16 22.86 9.95
N GLY A 213 -20.32 21.86 10.27
CA GLY A 213 -19.01 22.04 10.87
C GLY A 213 -19.05 22.51 12.32
N GLN A 214 -20.19 22.34 13.02
CA GLN A 214 -20.35 22.77 14.40
C GLN A 214 -20.09 21.63 15.37
N TYR A 215 -19.43 21.96 16.47
CA TYR A 215 -19.08 21.01 17.53
C TYR A 215 -20.33 20.83 18.40
N LEU A 216 -20.81 19.59 18.53
CA LEU A 216 -22.03 19.31 19.31
C LEU A 216 -21.75 19.24 20.82
N GLY A 217 -20.52 18.89 21.20
CA GLY A 217 -20.08 18.86 22.60
C GLY A 217 -18.65 18.33 22.70
N ILE A 218 -17.92 18.76 23.72
CA ILE A 218 -16.56 18.28 24.01
C ILE A 218 -16.67 17.36 25.24
N PRO A 219 -16.56 16.03 25.07
CA PRO A 219 -16.53 15.11 26.22
C PRO A 219 -15.34 15.39 27.11
N LYS A 220 -15.47 15.06 28.41
CA LYS A 220 -14.31 15.06 29.32
C LYS A 220 -13.26 14.08 28.78
N PRO A 221 -11.98 14.45 28.78
CA PRO A 221 -10.93 13.54 28.36
C PRO A 221 -10.86 12.32 29.26
N VAL A 222 -10.63 11.16 28.65
CA VAL A 222 -10.28 9.91 29.32
C VAL A 222 -8.87 9.53 28.95
N SER A 223 -8.16 8.81 29.82
CA SER A 223 -6.77 8.42 29.58
C SER A 223 -6.58 6.92 29.59
N GLY A 224 -5.58 6.47 28.85
CA GLY A 224 -5.01 5.13 28.94
C GLY A 224 -3.49 5.21 28.98
N THR A 225 -2.87 4.15 29.48
CA THR A 225 -1.42 3.94 29.43
C THR A 225 -1.20 2.64 28.68
N PRO A 226 -0.44 2.62 27.59
CA PRO A 226 -0.20 1.39 26.87
C PRO A 226 0.75 0.48 27.67
N VAL A 227 0.55 -0.82 27.58
CA VAL A 227 1.30 -1.83 28.34
C VAL A 227 1.98 -2.77 27.36
N ASP A 228 3.25 -3.05 27.61
CA ASP A 228 3.98 -4.04 26.83
C ASP A 228 3.57 -5.44 27.28
N ASP A 229 2.67 -6.04 26.51
CA ASP A 229 2.09 -7.34 26.81
C ASP A 229 3.01 -8.48 26.39
N ALA A 230 2.98 -9.58 27.16
CA ALA A 230 3.63 -10.80 26.71
C ALA A 230 3.05 -11.27 25.36
N PRO A 231 3.89 -11.81 24.45
CA PRO A 231 3.39 -12.32 23.18
C PRO A 231 2.31 -13.39 23.39
N LEU A 232 1.35 -13.47 22.47
CA LEU A 232 0.37 -14.54 22.49
C LEU A 232 1.04 -15.89 22.17
N ALA A 233 0.44 -16.98 22.68
CA ALA A 233 0.89 -18.33 22.38
C ALA A 233 0.83 -18.62 20.87
N SER A 234 1.70 -19.50 20.39
CA SER A 234 1.63 -20.01 19.02
C SER A 234 0.27 -20.69 18.79
N PRO A 235 -0.47 -20.36 17.71
CA PRO A 235 -1.68 -21.09 17.32
C PRO A 235 -1.43 -22.56 17.01
N GLY A 236 -0.19 -22.93 16.65
CA GLY A 236 0.17 -24.30 16.33
C GLY A 236 1.68 -24.53 16.27
N LEU A 237 2.13 -25.62 16.89
CA LEU A 237 3.45 -26.21 16.66
C LEU A 237 3.24 -27.55 15.97
N TYR A 238 4.04 -27.81 14.94
CA TYR A 238 4.03 -29.06 14.21
C TYR A 238 5.42 -29.68 14.25
N CYS A 239 5.48 -31.00 14.43
CA CYS A 239 6.72 -31.75 14.49
C CYS A 239 6.63 -32.95 13.54
N ALA A 240 7.68 -33.19 12.75
CA ALA A 240 7.84 -34.38 11.94
C ALA A 240 9.14 -35.09 12.33
N ALA A 241 9.08 -36.41 12.52
CA ALA A 241 10.25 -37.26 12.78
C ALA A 241 10.59 -38.05 11.53
N LEU A 242 11.74 -37.73 10.90
CA LEU A 242 12.25 -38.45 9.75
C LEU A 242 13.08 -39.65 10.20
N GLU A 243 12.51 -40.85 10.08
CA GLU A 243 13.11 -42.07 10.64
C GLU A 243 14.43 -42.47 9.98
N ASP A 244 14.55 -42.22 8.67
CA ASP A 244 15.72 -42.56 7.87
C ASP A 244 16.90 -41.59 8.07
N LEU A 245 16.61 -40.31 8.37
CA LEU A 245 17.63 -39.30 8.63
C LEU A 245 17.93 -39.12 10.13
N GLN A 246 17.07 -39.63 11.01
CA GLN A 246 17.11 -39.38 12.45
C GLN A 246 17.10 -37.88 12.79
N GLU A 247 16.17 -37.14 12.18
CA GLU A 247 15.98 -35.70 12.36
C GLU A 247 14.55 -35.38 12.82
N LEU A 248 14.42 -34.45 13.78
CA LEU A 248 13.15 -33.80 14.09
C LEU A 248 13.06 -32.49 13.31
N ARG A 249 11.93 -32.24 12.67
CA ARG A 249 11.62 -30.99 11.97
C ARG A 249 10.46 -30.31 12.64
N PHE A 250 10.65 -29.04 12.99
CA PHE A 250 9.64 -28.22 13.61
C PHE A 250 9.22 -27.09 12.68
N GLU A 251 7.93 -26.83 12.67
CA GLU A 251 7.33 -25.69 11.99
C GLU A 251 6.21 -25.13 12.87
N TRP A 252 6.05 -23.82 12.92
CA TRP A 252 5.06 -23.17 13.79
C TRP A 252 4.34 -22.03 13.09
N GLU A 253 3.18 -21.69 13.65
CA GLU A 253 2.38 -20.54 13.26
C GLU A 253 2.64 -19.36 14.18
N TYR A 254 2.62 -18.15 13.63
CA TYR A 254 2.70 -16.94 14.45
C TYR A 254 1.30 -16.51 14.90
N PRO A 255 1.15 -15.96 16.12
CA PRO A 255 -0.09 -15.31 16.51
C PRO A 255 -0.40 -14.10 15.60
N ILE A 256 -1.64 -13.62 15.65
CA ILE A 256 -2.08 -12.47 14.84
C ILE A 256 -1.16 -11.26 15.06
N SER A 257 -0.78 -10.98 16.31
CA SER A 257 0.20 -9.95 16.69
C SER A 257 1.57 -10.59 16.93
N HIS A 258 2.43 -10.60 15.91
CA HIS A 258 3.76 -11.23 15.97
C HIS A 258 4.92 -10.31 15.60
N SER A 259 4.63 -9.04 15.32
CA SER A 259 5.66 -8.06 14.91
C SER A 259 6.71 -7.80 15.98
N ASP A 260 6.36 -8.01 17.25
CA ASP A 260 7.25 -7.76 18.38
C ASP A 260 7.99 -9.02 18.89
N ILE A 261 7.70 -10.19 18.33
CA ILE A 261 8.40 -11.42 18.70
C ILE A 261 9.86 -11.33 18.25
N GLN A 262 10.79 -11.51 19.19
CA GLN A 262 12.23 -11.47 18.95
C GLN A 262 12.86 -12.85 18.84
N ALA A 263 12.41 -13.82 19.63
CA ALA A 263 12.98 -15.16 19.65
C ALA A 263 11.93 -16.23 19.99
N TYR A 264 12.25 -17.47 19.63
CA TYR A 264 11.48 -18.66 19.99
C TYR A 264 12.32 -19.65 20.79
N GLU A 265 11.65 -20.49 21.57
CA GLU A 265 12.23 -21.63 22.28
C GLU A 265 11.26 -22.82 22.17
N ILE A 266 11.76 -23.95 21.69
CA ILE A 266 11.05 -25.24 21.64
C ILE A 266 11.56 -26.09 22.78
N LEU A 267 10.65 -26.64 23.56
CA LEU A 267 10.94 -27.48 24.71
C LEU A 267 10.25 -28.83 24.57
N MET A 268 10.93 -29.89 24.99
CA MET A 268 10.32 -31.19 25.21
C MET A 268 9.63 -31.17 26.58
N VAL A 269 8.33 -31.45 26.59
CA VAL A 269 7.46 -31.33 27.76
C VAL A 269 7.02 -32.71 28.25
N ARG A 270 6.89 -32.86 29.57
CA ARG A 270 6.51 -34.13 30.21
C ARG A 270 5.00 -34.36 30.25
N ASP A 271 4.26 -33.30 30.56
CA ASP A 271 2.79 -33.30 30.58
C ASP A 271 2.30 -32.49 29.36
N PRO A 272 1.70 -33.14 28.35
CA PRO A 272 1.22 -32.46 27.15
C PRO A 272 -0.08 -31.70 27.36
N GLU A 273 -0.89 -32.02 28.38
CA GLU A 273 -2.14 -31.31 28.68
C GLU A 273 -1.88 -30.00 29.42
N VAL A 274 -0.85 -29.99 30.29
CA VAL A 274 -0.42 -28.80 31.02
C VAL A 274 1.10 -28.60 30.88
N PRO A 275 1.58 -28.14 29.72
CA PRO A 275 3.00 -27.85 29.52
C PRO A 275 3.52 -26.86 30.56
N SER A 276 4.61 -27.21 31.23
CA SER A 276 5.28 -26.33 32.18
C SER A 276 6.78 -26.34 31.97
N ARG A 277 7.45 -25.28 32.42
CA ARG A 277 8.92 -25.19 32.35
C ARG A 277 9.60 -26.11 33.37
N GLU A 278 8.86 -26.57 34.37
CA GLU A 278 9.37 -27.47 35.41
C GLU A 278 9.67 -28.84 34.79
N ASN A 279 10.95 -29.21 34.73
CA ASN A 279 11.45 -30.43 34.09
C ASN A 279 11.31 -30.49 32.55
N ALA A 280 11.02 -29.37 31.88
CA ALA A 280 11.10 -29.31 30.42
C ALA A 280 12.56 -29.24 29.94
N ILE A 281 12.86 -29.90 28.82
CA ILE A 281 14.21 -29.94 28.25
C ILE A 281 14.24 -29.02 27.02
N PRO A 282 15.09 -27.97 26.99
CA PRO A 282 15.24 -27.11 25.81
C PRO A 282 15.77 -27.92 24.62
N VAL A 283 15.10 -27.77 23.48
CA VAL A 283 15.38 -28.53 22.25
C VAL A 283 16.03 -27.67 21.19
N ALA A 284 15.42 -26.53 20.90
CA ALA A 284 15.88 -25.58 19.90
C ALA A 284 15.47 -24.16 20.29
N SER A 285 16.27 -23.17 19.93
CA SER A 285 15.92 -21.77 20.08
C SER A 285 16.60 -20.94 18.99
N GLY A 286 16.04 -19.78 18.68
CA GLY A 286 16.58 -18.92 17.65
C GLY A 286 15.89 -17.56 17.55
N PRO A 287 16.49 -16.60 16.83
CA PRO A 287 15.90 -15.30 16.60
C PRO A 287 14.84 -15.34 15.49
N VAL A 288 13.76 -14.58 15.65
CA VAL A 288 12.70 -14.36 14.65
C VAL A 288 12.38 -12.88 14.42
N GLY A 289 12.94 -11.99 15.24
CA GLY A 289 12.73 -10.54 15.17
C GLY A 289 13.33 -9.86 13.94
N GLY A 290 13.07 -8.56 13.81
CA GLY A 290 13.61 -7.73 12.72
C GLY A 290 13.08 -8.10 11.32
N GLY A 291 11.91 -8.75 11.25
CA GLY A 291 11.32 -9.23 10.01
C GLY A 291 11.96 -10.52 9.47
N ALA A 292 12.82 -11.19 10.23
CA ALA A 292 13.37 -12.49 9.87
C ALA A 292 12.24 -13.51 9.68
N LEU A 293 11.35 -13.60 10.67
CA LEU A 293 10.12 -14.40 10.67
C LEU A 293 10.28 -15.85 10.19
N LYS A 294 11.49 -16.43 10.27
CA LYS A 294 11.72 -17.84 9.96
C LYS A 294 10.95 -18.69 10.96
N ASN A 295 10.04 -19.52 10.49
CA ASN A 295 9.08 -20.25 11.33
C ASN A 295 9.34 -21.77 11.36
N ASN A 296 10.58 -22.19 11.14
CA ASN A 296 10.95 -23.59 11.06
C ASN A 296 12.39 -23.83 11.53
N CYS A 297 12.66 -25.05 12.02
CA CYS A 297 14.02 -25.51 12.30
C CYS A 297 14.15 -27.04 12.20
N VAL A 298 15.36 -27.51 11.93
CA VAL A 298 15.73 -28.93 11.91
C VAL A 298 16.65 -29.22 13.08
N VAL A 299 16.38 -30.30 13.82
CA VAL A 299 17.16 -30.74 14.97
C VAL A 299 17.60 -32.20 14.75
N PRO A 300 18.88 -32.44 14.39
CA PRO A 300 19.39 -33.79 14.20
C PRO A 300 19.58 -34.52 15.53
N LEU A 301 19.47 -35.86 15.54
CA LEU A 301 19.65 -36.68 16.75
C LEU A 301 20.99 -36.41 17.47
N ALA A 302 22.06 -36.13 16.71
CA ALA A 302 23.37 -35.81 17.27
C ALA A 302 23.35 -34.60 18.22
N GLN A 303 22.45 -33.64 18.03
CA GLN A 303 22.30 -32.49 18.91
C GLN A 303 21.74 -32.88 20.29
N PHE A 304 20.84 -33.88 20.34
CA PHE A 304 20.30 -34.40 21.59
C PHE A 304 21.31 -35.28 22.34
N MET A 305 22.19 -35.99 21.62
CA MET A 305 23.27 -36.79 22.23
C MET A 305 24.30 -35.93 22.97
N GLN A 306 24.38 -34.63 22.66
CA GLN A 306 25.28 -33.68 23.32
C GLN A 306 24.64 -32.99 24.54
N MET A 307 23.33 -33.19 24.77
CA MET A 307 22.65 -32.63 25.93
C MET A 307 23.00 -33.40 27.20
N SER A 308 22.85 -32.76 28.36
CA SER A 308 23.13 -33.36 29.67
C SER A 308 22.27 -34.60 30.00
N ILE A 309 21.22 -34.83 29.21
CA ILE A 309 20.32 -35.99 29.28
C ILE A 309 20.37 -36.68 27.90
N PRO A 310 21.08 -37.80 27.74
CA PRO A 310 21.13 -38.51 26.45
C PRO A 310 19.78 -39.18 26.17
N LEU A 311 19.07 -38.68 25.15
CA LEU A 311 17.79 -39.23 24.69
C LEU A 311 18.02 -40.17 23.49
N SER A 312 17.29 -41.28 23.43
CA SER A 312 17.30 -42.19 22.27
C SER A 312 16.26 -41.77 21.22
N TRP A 313 16.44 -42.21 19.97
CA TRP A 313 15.46 -41.97 18.90
C TRP A 313 14.06 -42.51 19.23
N GLU A 314 13.98 -43.67 19.89
CA GLU A 314 12.69 -44.24 20.34
C GLU A 314 11.99 -43.34 21.36
N ASN A 315 12.73 -42.71 22.27
CA ASN A 315 12.15 -41.77 23.23
C ASN A 315 11.66 -40.48 22.56
N LEU A 316 12.37 -39.99 21.53
CA LEU A 316 12.03 -38.74 20.85
C LEU A 316 10.76 -38.86 20.00
N LYS A 317 10.50 -40.02 19.40
CA LYS A 317 9.29 -40.29 18.60
C LYS A 317 8.00 -40.24 19.42
N GLU A 318 8.08 -40.60 20.70
CA GLU A 318 6.94 -40.60 21.62
C GLU A 318 6.86 -39.33 22.50
N ALA A 319 7.86 -38.45 22.38
CA ALA A 319 7.92 -37.21 23.15
C ALA A 319 6.88 -36.19 22.67
N HIS A 320 6.60 -35.23 23.54
CA HIS A 320 5.75 -34.08 23.25
C HIS A 320 6.57 -32.80 23.30
N PHE A 321 6.31 -31.88 22.38
CA PHE A 321 7.06 -30.63 22.25
C PHE A 321 6.12 -29.44 22.30
N ALA A 322 6.54 -28.34 22.92
CA ALA A 322 5.78 -27.09 22.92
C ALA A 322 6.72 -25.92 22.64
N ILE A 323 6.18 -24.85 22.05
CA ILE A 323 6.94 -23.63 21.72
C ILE A 323 6.48 -22.47 22.58
N ILE A 324 7.43 -21.62 22.97
CA ILE A 324 7.19 -20.32 23.57
C ILE A 324 7.92 -19.23 22.76
N PHE A 325 7.35 -18.03 22.77
CA PHE A 325 7.92 -16.84 22.16
C PHE A 325 8.38 -15.85 23.23
N SER A 326 9.35 -15.01 22.87
CA SER A 326 9.79 -13.89 23.69
C SER A 326 9.92 -12.61 22.86
N ASP A 327 9.57 -11.48 23.46
CA ASP A 327 9.65 -10.15 22.86
C ASP A 327 10.98 -9.43 23.20
N GLY A 328 11.07 -8.15 22.82
CA GLY A 328 12.24 -7.29 23.10
C GLY A 328 12.45 -6.96 24.57
N SER A 329 11.37 -6.97 25.35
CA SER A 329 11.34 -6.74 26.81
C SER A 329 11.57 -8.01 27.62
N ARG A 330 11.70 -9.16 26.95
CA ARG A 330 11.86 -10.50 27.52
C ARG A 330 10.62 -11.04 28.23
N ASN A 331 9.44 -10.50 27.94
CA ASN A 331 8.21 -11.18 28.34
C ASN A 331 8.09 -12.48 27.52
N GLN A 332 7.46 -13.50 28.10
CA GLN A 332 7.33 -14.82 27.49
C GLN A 332 5.86 -15.15 27.24
N SER A 333 5.56 -15.70 26.07
CA SER A 333 4.23 -16.23 25.79
C SER A 333 3.91 -17.44 26.67
N PRO A 334 2.61 -17.76 26.85
CA PRO A 334 2.22 -19.10 27.23
C PRO A 334 2.76 -20.15 26.24
N PHE A 335 2.84 -21.40 26.69
CA PHE A 335 3.16 -22.55 25.82
C PHE A 335 2.08 -22.75 24.74
N SER A 336 2.49 -23.18 23.57
CA SER A 336 1.58 -23.75 22.57
C SER A 336 0.94 -25.04 23.08
N GLU A 337 -0.10 -25.50 22.38
CA GLU A 337 -0.50 -26.90 22.46
C GLU A 337 0.71 -27.81 22.14
N ALA A 338 0.80 -28.93 22.85
CA ALA A 338 1.93 -29.85 22.71
C ALA A 338 1.80 -30.66 21.42
N ALA A 339 2.84 -30.61 20.59
CA ALA A 339 2.96 -31.33 19.34
C ALA A 339 3.63 -32.69 19.55
N GLN A 340 2.99 -33.76 19.10
CA GLN A 340 3.61 -35.07 18.96
C GLN A 340 4.22 -35.21 17.55
N PRO A 341 5.42 -35.80 17.41
CA PRO A 341 6.03 -36.00 16.10
C PRO A 341 5.20 -36.87 15.16
N LEU A 342 4.94 -36.37 13.94
CA LEU A 342 4.45 -37.17 12.83
C LEU A 342 5.58 -38.07 12.31
N LEU A 343 5.42 -39.38 12.45
CA LEU A 343 6.39 -40.35 11.94
C LEU A 343 6.32 -40.42 10.41
N THR A 344 7.46 -40.19 9.75
CA THR A 344 7.53 -40.09 8.29
C THR A 344 8.97 -40.34 7.78
N HIS A 345 9.18 -40.34 6.47
CA HIS A 345 10.49 -40.57 5.85
C HIS A 345 10.90 -39.39 4.96
N SER A 346 12.20 -39.25 4.66
CA SER A 346 12.70 -38.15 3.82
C SER A 346 12.09 -38.10 2.41
N ARG A 347 11.60 -39.25 1.89
CA ARG A 347 10.89 -39.34 0.60
C ARG A 347 9.55 -38.59 0.56
N ASP A 348 8.96 -38.34 1.73
CA ASP A 348 7.66 -37.68 1.87
C ASP A 348 7.82 -36.14 1.96
N LEU A 349 9.06 -35.64 1.98
CA LEU A 349 9.35 -34.21 1.98
C LEU A 349 8.91 -33.56 0.66
N PRO A 350 8.46 -32.28 0.70
CA PRO A 350 8.25 -31.51 -0.52
C PRO A 350 9.53 -31.44 -1.34
N GLN A 351 9.42 -31.40 -2.67
CA GLN A 351 10.58 -31.17 -3.53
C GLN A 351 11.27 -29.85 -3.17
N VAL A 352 12.60 -29.89 -3.04
CA VAL A 352 13.41 -28.68 -2.83
C VAL A 352 13.06 -27.65 -3.91
N PRO A 353 12.67 -26.43 -3.54
CA PRO A 353 12.27 -25.44 -4.52
C PRO A 353 13.47 -25.05 -5.38
N VAL A 354 13.35 -25.16 -6.70
CA VAL A 354 14.30 -24.59 -7.64
C VAL A 354 13.80 -23.22 -8.03
N PHE A 355 14.63 -22.18 -7.90
CA PHE A 355 14.23 -20.84 -8.27
C PHE A 355 15.34 -20.11 -9.03
N ARG A 356 14.94 -19.07 -9.77
CA ARG A 356 15.83 -18.12 -10.41
C ARG A 356 15.36 -16.71 -10.09
N VAL A 357 16.30 -15.78 -10.15
CA VAL A 357 16.04 -14.37 -9.89
C VAL A 357 16.40 -13.59 -11.14
N GLU A 358 15.49 -12.76 -11.62
CA GLU A 358 15.71 -11.91 -12.79
C GLU A 358 15.19 -10.49 -12.56
N ASP A 359 15.80 -9.52 -13.24
CA ASP A 359 15.26 -8.16 -13.33
C ASP A 359 13.91 -8.19 -14.04
N LYS A 360 12.90 -7.52 -13.48
CA LYS A 360 11.58 -7.50 -14.10
C LYS A 360 11.66 -6.65 -15.37
N PRO A 361 11.32 -7.20 -16.55
CA PRO A 361 11.48 -6.46 -17.81
C PRO A 361 10.52 -5.26 -17.88
N MET A 362 11.03 -4.13 -18.38
CA MET A 362 10.24 -2.91 -18.71
C MET A 362 9.47 -2.28 -17.54
N ASP A 363 9.92 -2.46 -16.30
CA ASP A 363 9.23 -2.03 -15.09
C ASP A 363 9.76 -0.71 -14.47
N LYS A 364 10.65 0.00 -15.20
CA LYS A 364 11.42 1.19 -14.77
C LYS A 364 12.55 0.94 -13.77
N GLY A 365 12.84 -0.31 -13.44
CA GLY A 365 13.88 -0.70 -12.49
C GLY A 365 13.40 -0.58 -11.04
N ASP A 366 12.17 -1.01 -10.77
CA ASP A 366 11.60 -0.96 -9.43
C ASP A 366 11.40 -2.35 -8.83
N ARG A 367 11.50 -3.44 -9.61
CA ARG A 367 11.15 -4.80 -9.18
C ARG A 367 12.11 -5.86 -9.68
N ILE A 368 12.18 -6.93 -8.91
CA ILE A 368 12.85 -8.19 -9.26
C ILE A 368 11.79 -9.28 -9.28
N SER A 369 11.88 -10.21 -10.23
CA SER A 369 11.04 -11.40 -10.28
C SER A 369 11.82 -12.60 -9.70
N VAL A 370 11.26 -13.22 -8.67
CA VAL A 370 11.72 -14.52 -8.15
C VAL A 370 10.80 -15.59 -8.74
N ILE A 371 11.31 -16.51 -9.54
CA ILE A 371 10.52 -17.45 -10.34
C ILE A 371 10.96 -18.88 -10.03
N TRP A 372 10.02 -19.78 -9.73
CA TRP A 372 10.35 -21.15 -9.29
C TRP A 372 9.75 -22.27 -10.12
N GLN A 373 8.89 -21.97 -11.11
CA GLN A 373 8.39 -22.98 -12.03
C GLN A 373 7.92 -22.37 -13.35
N GLU A 374 7.61 -23.26 -14.30
CA GLU A 374 6.97 -22.90 -15.57
C GLU A 374 5.52 -22.41 -15.33
N PRO A 375 4.86 -21.79 -16.34
CA PRO A 375 3.49 -21.30 -16.21
C PRO A 375 2.51 -22.35 -15.69
N VAL A 376 1.74 -22.01 -14.65
CA VAL A 376 0.71 -22.91 -14.09
C VAL A 376 -0.60 -22.67 -14.81
N VAL A 377 -1.26 -23.73 -15.24
CA VAL A 377 -2.58 -23.68 -15.85
C VAL A 377 -3.55 -24.51 -15.02
N SER A 378 -4.62 -23.88 -14.55
CA SER A 378 -5.67 -24.50 -13.72
C SER A 378 -7.04 -24.27 -14.32
N ILE A 379 -7.92 -25.28 -14.24
CA ILE A 379 -9.33 -25.12 -14.56
C ILE A 379 -10.04 -24.47 -13.38
N THR A 380 -10.77 -23.39 -13.64
CA THR A 380 -11.45 -22.59 -12.62
C THR A 380 -12.93 -22.86 -12.56
N LYS A 381 -13.58 -23.09 -13.70
CA LYS A 381 -15.03 -23.28 -13.77
C LYS A 381 -15.45 -24.01 -15.03
N THR A 382 -16.47 -24.88 -14.93
CA THR A 382 -17.16 -25.40 -16.12
C THR A 382 -18.63 -24.98 -16.15
N SER A 383 -19.23 -24.99 -17.34
CA SER A 383 -20.65 -24.70 -17.53
C SER A 383 -21.18 -25.47 -18.74
N SER A 384 -22.37 -26.04 -18.64
CA SER A 384 -23.01 -26.71 -19.77
C SER A 384 -23.51 -25.68 -20.79
N VAL A 385 -23.23 -25.89 -22.08
CA VAL A 385 -23.65 -24.99 -23.17
C VAL A 385 -24.77 -25.56 -24.04
N ASN A 386 -25.23 -26.79 -23.79
CA ASN A 386 -26.32 -27.41 -24.54
C ASN A 386 -27.39 -28.02 -23.63
N SER A 387 -28.57 -28.23 -24.20
CA SER A 387 -29.72 -28.84 -23.50
C SER A 387 -29.44 -30.28 -23.07
N SER A 388 -28.64 -31.04 -23.82
CA SER A 388 -28.30 -32.44 -23.52
C SER A 388 -27.22 -32.62 -22.44
N GLY A 389 -26.56 -31.54 -21.97
CA GLY A 389 -25.54 -31.64 -20.93
C GLY A 389 -24.21 -32.25 -21.38
N THR A 390 -24.02 -32.52 -22.68
CA THR A 390 -22.84 -33.20 -23.23
C THR A 390 -21.77 -32.27 -23.78
N LYS A 391 -22.00 -30.95 -23.81
CA LYS A 391 -20.99 -29.97 -24.20
C LYS A 391 -20.71 -29.02 -23.03
N LEU A 392 -19.46 -28.97 -22.60
CA LEU A 392 -18.98 -28.09 -21.55
C LEU A 392 -18.18 -26.93 -22.14
N LYS A 393 -18.42 -25.73 -21.62
CA LYS A 393 -17.48 -24.62 -21.64
C LYS A 393 -16.63 -24.73 -20.38
N ILE A 394 -15.32 -24.80 -20.53
CA ILE A 394 -14.35 -24.88 -19.44
C ILE A 394 -13.57 -23.58 -19.46
N ASN A 395 -13.56 -22.88 -18.33
CA ASN A 395 -12.74 -21.71 -18.10
C ASN A 395 -11.48 -22.15 -17.36
N TYR A 396 -10.34 -21.65 -17.78
CA TYR A 396 -9.06 -21.90 -17.15
C TYR A 396 -8.35 -20.58 -16.89
N GLU A 397 -7.35 -20.61 -16.02
CA GLU A 397 -6.48 -19.46 -15.76
C GLU A 397 -5.03 -19.85 -16.03
N ILE A 398 -4.20 -18.85 -16.33
CA ILE A 398 -2.76 -19.02 -16.54
C ILE A 398 -2.04 -18.12 -15.55
N ASN A 399 -1.22 -18.73 -14.71
CA ASN A 399 -0.27 -18.03 -13.86
C ASN A 399 1.12 -18.06 -14.52
N LYS A 400 1.64 -16.90 -14.92
CA LYS A 400 2.93 -16.77 -15.59
C LYS A 400 3.53 -15.38 -15.33
N THR A 401 4.85 -15.27 -15.53
CA THR A 401 5.54 -13.97 -15.52
C THR A 401 5.43 -13.26 -16.87
N ASP A 402 5.72 -11.96 -16.89
CA ASP A 402 5.79 -11.16 -18.13
C ASP A 402 6.84 -11.70 -19.11
N SER A 403 7.89 -12.33 -18.59
CA SER A 403 8.96 -12.91 -19.39
C SER A 403 8.54 -14.26 -20.00
N GLN A 404 7.71 -15.04 -19.31
CA GLN A 404 7.31 -16.38 -19.74
C GLN A 404 6.30 -16.32 -20.88
N LYS A 405 6.68 -16.88 -22.02
CA LYS A 405 5.81 -16.98 -23.18
C LYS A 405 5.31 -18.39 -23.39
N LEU A 406 4.00 -18.54 -23.20
CA LEU A 406 3.24 -19.75 -23.47
C LEU A 406 2.76 -19.70 -24.92
N ASN A 407 2.95 -20.79 -25.67
CA ASN A 407 2.52 -20.89 -27.07
C ASN A 407 1.27 -21.76 -27.22
N ASN A 408 1.30 -22.97 -26.64
CA ASN A 408 0.19 -23.92 -26.70
C ASN A 408 -0.04 -24.53 -25.32
N ILE A 409 -1.30 -24.87 -25.04
CA ILE A 409 -1.70 -25.70 -23.90
C ILE A 409 -2.43 -26.91 -24.45
N TYR A 410 -2.09 -28.10 -23.97
CA TYR A 410 -2.78 -29.32 -24.34
C TYR A 410 -3.56 -29.84 -23.14
N PHE A 411 -4.87 -30.02 -23.32
CA PHE A 411 -5.76 -30.60 -22.31
C PHE A 411 -6.18 -32.00 -22.77
N ASP A 412 -5.68 -33.01 -22.08
CA ASP A 412 -6.06 -34.41 -22.27
C ASP A 412 -7.10 -34.80 -21.21
N PHE A 413 -8.28 -35.24 -21.64
CA PHE A 413 -9.34 -35.67 -20.74
C PHE A 413 -9.45 -37.19 -20.71
N PHE A 414 -9.46 -37.74 -19.51
CA PHE A 414 -9.49 -39.19 -19.27
C PHE A 414 -10.77 -39.58 -18.57
N GLU A 415 -11.22 -40.78 -18.91
CA GLU A 415 -12.26 -41.45 -18.16
C GLU A 415 -11.66 -42.05 -16.88
N PRO A 416 -12.46 -42.17 -15.81
CA PRO A 416 -12.04 -42.82 -14.57
C PRO A 416 -11.45 -44.22 -14.84
N GLY A 417 -10.22 -44.45 -14.37
CA GLY A 417 -9.52 -45.74 -14.52
C GLY A 417 -8.96 -46.04 -15.91
N ASN A 418 -8.96 -45.08 -16.84
CA ASN A 418 -8.41 -45.25 -18.19
C ASN A 418 -7.16 -44.37 -18.40
N ASP A 419 -6.11 -44.95 -18.99
CA ASP A 419 -4.84 -44.28 -19.29
C ASP A 419 -4.79 -43.64 -20.68
N LYS A 420 -5.81 -43.86 -21.51
CA LYS A 420 -5.95 -43.20 -22.82
C LYS A 420 -6.96 -42.06 -22.74
N PRO A 421 -6.62 -40.85 -23.19
CA PRO A 421 -7.58 -39.76 -23.18
C PRO A 421 -8.67 -40.02 -24.22
N PHE A 422 -9.92 -39.71 -23.87
CA PHE A 422 -11.03 -39.79 -24.82
C PHE A 422 -11.07 -38.55 -25.73
N THR A 423 -10.45 -37.45 -25.31
CA THR A 423 -10.24 -36.27 -26.16
C THR A 423 -9.01 -35.49 -25.72
N THR A 424 -8.34 -34.89 -26.70
CA THR A 424 -7.25 -33.94 -26.52
C THR A 424 -7.64 -32.62 -27.17
N ILE A 425 -7.53 -31.53 -26.44
CA ILE A 425 -7.78 -30.17 -26.93
C ILE A 425 -6.44 -29.44 -26.96
N ASN A 426 -6.03 -28.98 -28.14
CA ASN A 426 -4.88 -28.10 -28.31
C ASN A 426 -5.36 -26.65 -28.32
N GLU A 427 -5.10 -25.95 -27.22
CA GLU A 427 -5.41 -24.53 -27.08
C GLU A 427 -4.23 -23.68 -27.55
N PHE A 428 -4.35 -23.14 -28.76
CA PHE A 428 -3.37 -22.25 -29.37
C PHE A 428 -3.69 -20.77 -29.13
N HIS A 429 -4.98 -20.42 -28.97
CA HIS A 429 -5.42 -19.05 -28.74
C HIS A 429 -5.87 -18.89 -27.30
N GLN A 430 -4.92 -18.49 -26.43
CA GLN A 430 -5.11 -18.45 -24.97
C GLN A 430 -6.14 -17.40 -24.52
N ASP A 431 -7.43 -17.65 -24.78
CA ASP A 431 -8.58 -16.82 -24.43
C ASP A 431 -9.25 -17.23 -23.11
N ASN A 432 -8.60 -18.15 -22.37
CA ASN A 432 -9.03 -18.68 -21.08
C ASN A 432 -10.28 -19.56 -21.15
N ILE A 433 -10.70 -20.00 -22.34
CA ILE A 433 -11.90 -20.82 -22.56
C ILE A 433 -11.61 -21.99 -23.51
N ILE A 434 -12.01 -23.21 -23.14
CA ILE A 434 -12.04 -24.36 -24.05
C ILE A 434 -13.42 -25.02 -24.08
N HIS A 435 -13.70 -25.77 -25.15
CA HIS A 435 -14.96 -26.50 -25.32
C HIS A 435 -14.74 -28.01 -25.35
N LEU A 436 -15.33 -28.71 -24.38
CA LEU A 436 -15.24 -30.16 -24.24
C LEU A 436 -16.56 -30.84 -24.66
N LYS A 437 -16.48 -31.87 -25.49
CA LYS A 437 -17.60 -32.79 -25.76
C LYS A 437 -17.44 -34.04 -24.89
N LEU A 438 -18.42 -34.28 -24.02
CA LEU A 438 -18.46 -35.44 -23.13
C LEU A 438 -19.08 -36.65 -23.84
N PRO A 439 -18.60 -37.87 -23.56
CA PRO A 439 -19.34 -39.10 -23.87
C PRO A 439 -20.73 -39.09 -23.20
N GLU A 440 -21.74 -39.66 -23.86
CA GLU A 440 -23.15 -39.56 -23.38
C GLU A 440 -23.37 -40.08 -21.96
N ARG A 441 -22.62 -41.11 -21.55
CA ARG A 441 -22.67 -41.67 -20.19
C ARG A 441 -22.23 -40.71 -19.08
N TYR A 442 -21.52 -39.63 -19.43
CA TYR A 442 -21.08 -38.57 -18.52
C TYR A 442 -21.94 -37.30 -18.68
N SER A 443 -23.09 -37.40 -19.33
CA SER A 443 -24.02 -36.27 -19.42
C SER A 443 -24.52 -35.83 -18.05
N LEU A 444 -24.54 -34.51 -17.84
CA LEU A 444 -25.05 -33.87 -16.62
C LEU A 444 -26.59 -33.77 -16.57
N LYS A 445 -27.30 -34.16 -17.64
CA LYS A 445 -28.75 -33.95 -17.78
C LYS A 445 -29.55 -35.22 -18.11
N GLY A 446 -28.98 -36.40 -17.85
CA GLY A 446 -29.65 -37.71 -18.00
C GLY A 446 -30.36 -38.20 -16.73
N ASN A 447 -31.02 -39.36 -16.80
CA ASN A 447 -31.77 -39.96 -15.67
C ASN A 447 -30.90 -40.32 -14.46
N LYS A 448 -29.57 -40.47 -14.63
CA LYS A 448 -28.61 -40.75 -13.56
C LYS A 448 -27.37 -39.87 -13.76
N MET A 449 -27.12 -38.96 -12.82
CA MET A 449 -25.91 -38.14 -12.78
C MET A 449 -24.66 -39.03 -12.60
N PRO A 450 -23.57 -38.79 -13.33
CA PRO A 450 -22.31 -39.46 -13.08
C PRO A 450 -21.80 -39.13 -11.66
N GLN A 451 -21.13 -40.10 -11.02
CA GLN A 451 -20.51 -39.95 -9.69
C GLN A 451 -19.00 -39.80 -9.79
N ASP A 452 -18.41 -40.34 -10.84
CA ASP A 452 -16.95 -40.40 -11.01
C ASP A 452 -16.36 -39.07 -11.48
N SER A 453 -15.15 -38.78 -11.02
CA SER A 453 -14.40 -37.60 -11.43
C SER A 453 -13.66 -37.85 -12.76
N LEU A 454 -13.75 -36.91 -13.69
CA LEU A 454 -12.91 -36.91 -14.89
C LEU A 454 -11.50 -36.43 -14.52
N LYS A 455 -10.46 -37.08 -15.03
CA LYS A 455 -9.08 -36.62 -14.89
C LYS A 455 -8.74 -35.73 -16.09
N VAL A 456 -8.13 -34.59 -15.83
CA VAL A 456 -7.57 -33.70 -16.87
C VAL A 456 -6.07 -33.64 -16.67
N ARG A 457 -5.32 -33.99 -17.71
CA ARG A 457 -3.87 -33.76 -17.78
C ARG A 457 -3.61 -32.56 -18.66
N ILE A 458 -2.80 -31.64 -18.17
CA ILE A 458 -2.45 -30.39 -18.83
C ILE A 458 -0.94 -30.38 -19.07
N THR A 459 -0.55 -30.20 -20.33
CA THR A 459 0.85 -30.01 -20.73
C THR A 459 0.98 -28.72 -21.53
N ILE A 460 2.17 -28.13 -21.54
CA ILE A 460 2.40 -26.80 -22.11
C ILE A 460 3.59 -26.78 -23.05
N ALA A 461 3.51 -25.93 -24.08
CA ALA A 461 4.64 -25.56 -24.90
C ALA A 461 5.01 -24.10 -24.65
N THR A 462 6.26 -23.84 -24.31
CA THR A 462 6.79 -22.51 -24.00
C THR A 462 7.93 -22.13 -24.92
N GLN A 463 8.19 -20.83 -25.04
CA GLN A 463 9.43 -20.32 -25.64
C GLN A 463 10.43 -20.01 -24.52
N PRO A 464 11.55 -20.75 -24.42
CA PRO A 464 12.65 -20.34 -23.56
C PRO A 464 13.08 -18.91 -23.91
N TYR A 465 13.55 -18.17 -22.93
CA TYR A 465 13.92 -16.78 -23.14
C TYR A 465 15.20 -16.42 -22.39
N LYS A 466 15.83 -15.35 -22.86
CA LYS A 466 16.94 -14.69 -22.17
C LYS A 466 16.62 -13.21 -22.03
N VAL A 467 16.83 -12.67 -20.83
CA VAL A 467 16.72 -11.22 -20.58
C VAL A 467 18.09 -10.61 -20.81
N HIS A 468 18.16 -9.63 -21.71
CA HIS A 468 19.42 -8.96 -22.00
C HIS A 468 19.85 -8.11 -20.79
N PRO A 469 21.05 -8.32 -20.23
CA PRO A 469 21.42 -7.83 -18.89
C PRO A 469 21.64 -6.32 -18.79
N LYS A 470 21.58 -5.56 -19.89
CA LYS A 470 21.77 -4.10 -19.88
C LYS A 470 20.50 -3.28 -20.13
N ASN A 471 19.49 -3.86 -20.77
CA ASN A 471 18.33 -3.10 -21.25
C ASN A 471 17.00 -3.85 -21.07
N GLY A 472 17.01 -4.97 -20.34
CA GLY A 472 15.82 -5.75 -20.01
C GLY A 472 15.12 -6.39 -21.21
N ARG A 473 15.71 -6.34 -22.42
CA ARG A 473 15.05 -6.87 -23.62
C ARG A 473 14.99 -8.40 -23.57
N ILE A 474 13.79 -8.95 -23.74
CA ILE A 474 13.57 -10.39 -23.79
C ILE A 474 13.86 -10.89 -25.21
N ILE A 475 14.64 -11.97 -25.30
CA ILE A 475 14.93 -12.68 -26.54
C ILE A 475 14.37 -14.09 -26.40
N TYR A 476 13.36 -14.41 -27.21
CA TYR A 476 12.72 -15.72 -27.22
C TYR A 476 13.43 -16.68 -28.18
N GLU A 477 13.63 -17.91 -27.73
CA GLU A 477 14.11 -19.04 -28.51
C GLU A 477 12.93 -19.78 -29.17
N LYS A 478 13.24 -20.88 -29.88
CA LYS A 478 12.22 -21.68 -30.55
C LYS A 478 11.29 -22.34 -29.53
N SER A 479 10.00 -22.38 -29.85
CA SER A 479 8.98 -23.06 -29.04
C SER A 479 9.33 -24.53 -28.85
N ARG A 480 9.17 -25.04 -27.63
CA ARG A 480 9.31 -26.46 -27.30
C ARG A 480 8.23 -26.90 -26.32
N LEU A 481 7.85 -28.18 -26.35
CA LEU A 481 7.08 -28.79 -25.27
C LEU A 481 7.96 -28.84 -24.02
N VAL A 482 7.41 -28.50 -22.86
CA VAL A 482 8.16 -28.57 -21.61
C VAL A 482 8.28 -30.05 -21.20
N GLU A 483 9.50 -30.56 -21.19
CA GLU A 483 9.79 -31.93 -20.76
C GLU A 483 9.54 -32.10 -19.25
N ASN A 484 9.04 -33.26 -18.84
CA ASN A 484 8.78 -33.59 -17.43
C ASN A 484 7.91 -32.54 -16.71
N TYR A 485 6.92 -31.98 -17.40
CA TYR A 485 5.97 -31.03 -16.84
C TYR A 485 4.53 -31.49 -17.14
N GLU A 486 3.87 -31.98 -16.10
CA GLU A 486 2.50 -32.48 -16.16
C GLU A 486 1.69 -31.89 -15.00
N LEU A 487 0.63 -31.16 -15.34
CA LEU A 487 -0.38 -30.72 -14.38
C LEU A 487 -1.59 -31.65 -14.46
N VAL A 488 -2.09 -32.12 -13.32
CA VAL A 488 -3.30 -32.96 -13.25
C VAL A 488 -4.32 -32.33 -12.32
N GLN A 489 -5.55 -32.22 -12.80
CA GLN A 489 -6.68 -31.77 -12.02
C GLN A 489 -7.89 -32.68 -12.26
N TYR A 490 -8.71 -32.87 -11.24
CA TYR A 490 -9.92 -33.67 -11.36
C TYR A 490 -11.15 -32.77 -11.49
N LEU A 491 -12.11 -33.19 -12.30
CA LEU A 491 -13.41 -32.54 -12.44
C LEU A 491 -14.47 -33.46 -11.85
N LYS A 492 -15.07 -33.05 -10.73
CA LYS A 492 -16.09 -33.82 -10.03
C LYS A 492 -17.50 -33.33 -10.41
N PRO A 493 -18.45 -34.20 -10.74
CA PRO A 493 -19.83 -33.79 -10.98
C PRO A 493 -20.47 -33.24 -9.69
N ASP A 494 -21.08 -32.07 -9.79
CA ASP A 494 -21.84 -31.41 -8.73
C ASP A 494 -23.34 -31.44 -9.09
N PRO A 495 -24.16 -32.20 -8.35
CA PRO A 495 -25.59 -32.32 -8.61
C PRO A 495 -26.37 -31.00 -8.43
N VAL A 496 -25.94 -30.13 -7.52
CA VAL A 496 -26.62 -28.86 -7.20
C VAL A 496 -26.38 -27.85 -8.32
N MET A 497 -25.13 -27.78 -8.80
CA MET A 497 -24.74 -26.86 -9.87
C MET A 497 -25.05 -27.38 -11.27
N VAL A 498 -25.37 -28.68 -11.40
CA VAL A 498 -25.54 -29.37 -12.68
C VAL A 498 -24.33 -29.12 -13.59
N ALA A 499 -23.13 -29.25 -13.03
CA ALA A 499 -21.86 -28.90 -13.63
C ALA A 499 -20.73 -29.82 -13.15
N TYR A 500 -19.63 -29.89 -13.91
CA TYR A 500 -18.39 -30.51 -13.46
C TYR A 500 -17.55 -29.44 -12.74
N MET A 501 -17.32 -29.59 -11.44
CA MET A 501 -16.55 -28.64 -10.65
C MET A 501 -15.10 -29.12 -10.53
N PRO A 502 -14.09 -28.25 -10.78
CA PRO A 502 -12.71 -28.62 -10.52
C PRO A 502 -12.49 -28.89 -9.04
N THR A 503 -11.73 -29.93 -8.73
CA THR A 503 -11.30 -30.23 -7.37
C THR A 503 -10.33 -29.17 -6.86
N ARG A 504 -10.28 -29.01 -5.54
CA ARG A 504 -9.26 -28.19 -4.88
C ARG A 504 -7.84 -28.72 -5.06
N GLN A 505 -7.65 -29.99 -5.40
CA GLN A 505 -6.31 -30.53 -5.62
C GLN A 505 -5.81 -30.19 -7.03
N LEU A 506 -4.56 -29.76 -7.11
CA LEU A 506 -3.81 -29.61 -8.35
C LEU A 506 -2.50 -30.35 -8.18
N PHE A 507 -2.23 -31.31 -9.05
CA PHE A 507 -1.01 -32.09 -8.98
C PHE A 507 -0.02 -31.59 -10.03
N LEU A 508 1.21 -31.31 -9.65
CA LEU A 508 2.32 -31.02 -10.55
C LEU A 508 3.30 -32.19 -10.47
N ASN A 509 3.52 -32.89 -11.58
CA ASN A 509 4.38 -34.07 -11.68
C ASN A 509 4.08 -35.12 -10.59
N GLY A 510 2.79 -35.31 -10.28
CA GLY A 510 2.31 -36.26 -9.28
C GLY A 510 2.29 -35.75 -7.84
N GLN A 511 2.77 -34.54 -7.54
CA GLN A 511 2.72 -33.95 -6.21
C GLN A 511 1.58 -32.94 -6.07
N ASP A 512 0.79 -33.03 -5.00
CA ASP A 512 -0.29 -32.06 -4.72
C ASP A 512 0.30 -30.70 -4.33
N VAL A 513 0.23 -29.72 -5.23
CA VAL A 513 0.72 -28.36 -5.00
C VAL A 513 -0.31 -27.48 -4.31
N SER A 514 -1.56 -27.94 -4.17
CA SER A 514 -2.63 -27.15 -3.54
C SER A 514 -2.46 -27.03 -2.02
N SER A 515 -1.82 -28.02 -1.39
CA SER A 515 -1.50 -28.04 0.03
C SER A 515 -0.10 -27.51 0.35
N MET A 516 0.64 -27.04 -0.66
CA MET A 516 2.03 -26.63 -0.51
C MET A 516 2.18 -25.11 -0.63
N GLN A 517 3.03 -24.55 0.21
CA GLN A 517 3.37 -23.13 0.23
C GLN A 517 4.85 -22.92 -0.07
N ASN A 518 5.13 -21.78 -0.69
CA ASN A 518 6.43 -21.27 -1.03
C ASN A 518 6.67 -19.99 -0.23
N VAL A 519 7.68 -19.97 0.63
CA VAL A 519 8.09 -18.80 1.40
C VAL A 519 9.35 -18.24 0.78
N VAL A 520 9.31 -16.98 0.37
CA VAL A 520 10.45 -16.27 -0.22
C VAL A 520 11.08 -15.38 0.83
N TYR A 521 12.38 -15.52 1.02
CA TYR A 521 13.17 -14.66 1.88
C TYR A 521 14.12 -13.80 1.04
N ARG A 522 14.45 -12.62 1.56
CA ARG A 522 15.48 -11.73 0.99
C ARG A 522 16.51 -11.34 2.02
N LYS A 523 17.76 -11.22 1.57
CA LYS A 523 18.87 -10.67 2.33
C LYS A 523 19.43 -9.45 1.61
N GLY A 524 19.41 -8.29 2.25
CA GLY A 524 20.05 -7.10 1.71
C GLY A 524 21.58 -7.24 1.70
N TYR A 525 22.27 -6.57 0.78
CA TYR A 525 23.73 -6.63 0.63
C TYR A 525 24.53 -6.36 1.89
N ARG A 526 24.00 -5.54 2.79
CA ARG A 526 24.61 -5.21 4.10
C ARG A 526 23.92 -5.88 5.28
N GLY A 527 22.84 -6.62 5.02
CA GLY A 527 22.07 -7.31 6.04
C GLY A 527 22.77 -8.58 6.50
N SER A 528 22.67 -8.90 7.78
CA SER A 528 23.19 -10.14 8.35
C SER A 528 22.23 -11.32 8.13
N ALA A 529 20.92 -11.07 8.20
CA ALA A 529 19.87 -12.09 8.14
C ALA A 529 19.01 -12.01 6.87
N PHE A 530 18.37 -13.14 6.57
CA PHE A 530 17.26 -13.22 5.63
C PHE A 530 15.97 -12.75 6.31
N THR A 531 15.17 -12.00 5.57
CA THR A 531 13.87 -11.47 6.01
C THR A 531 12.77 -12.00 5.12
N GLN A 532 11.65 -12.42 5.71
CA GLN A 532 10.53 -12.94 4.94
C GLN A 532 9.94 -11.83 4.06
N VAL A 533 9.76 -12.14 2.78
CA VAL A 533 9.11 -11.23 1.83
C VAL A 533 7.62 -11.56 1.73
N LYS A 534 7.31 -12.82 1.41
CA LYS A 534 5.93 -13.30 1.24
C LYS A 534 5.87 -14.82 1.31
N THR A 535 4.75 -15.31 1.80
CA THR A 535 4.33 -16.71 1.68
C THR A 535 3.24 -16.81 0.62
N ASN A 536 3.43 -17.68 -0.35
CA ASN A 536 2.53 -17.88 -1.48
C ASN A 536 2.13 -19.36 -1.61
N THR A 537 0.93 -19.63 -2.11
CA THR A 537 0.54 -21.00 -2.48
C THR A 537 1.36 -21.47 -3.68
N SER A 538 1.61 -22.77 -3.82
CA SER A 538 2.34 -23.32 -4.96
C SER A 538 1.55 -23.32 -6.28
N TYR A 539 0.32 -22.79 -6.29
CA TYR A 539 -0.41 -22.37 -7.49
C TYR A 539 0.26 -21.19 -8.20
N GLU A 540 0.96 -20.33 -7.45
CA GLU A 540 1.75 -19.26 -8.02
C GLU A 540 3.09 -19.80 -8.51
N ASN A 541 3.63 -19.20 -9.60
CA ASN A 541 4.91 -19.62 -10.15
C ASN A 541 6.05 -18.58 -9.97
N ASN A 542 5.71 -17.38 -9.49
CA ASN A 542 6.64 -16.31 -9.23
C ASN A 542 6.19 -15.37 -8.10
N LEU A 543 7.13 -14.52 -7.68
CA LEU A 543 6.89 -13.38 -6.80
C LEU A 543 7.65 -12.16 -7.34
N ASP A 544 6.91 -11.08 -7.61
CA ASP A 544 7.50 -9.79 -7.92
C ASP A 544 7.82 -9.03 -6.62
N VAL A 545 9.09 -8.78 -6.38
CA VAL A 545 9.58 -8.07 -5.20
C VAL A 545 9.92 -6.63 -5.55
N THR A 546 9.30 -5.68 -4.87
CA THR A 546 9.58 -4.24 -5.07
C THR A 546 10.85 -3.82 -4.34
N VAL A 547 11.76 -3.16 -5.06
CA VAL A 547 13.06 -2.65 -4.60
C VAL A 547 13.18 -1.18 -5.04
N ASN A 548 12.60 -0.30 -4.21
CA ASN A 548 12.50 1.13 -4.50
C ASN A 548 13.86 1.84 -4.49
N TYR A 549 13.94 2.94 -5.25
CA TYR A 549 14.99 3.94 -5.10
C TYR A 549 14.88 4.65 -3.74
N LEU A 550 16.03 5.03 -3.17
CA LEU A 550 16.09 5.77 -1.91
C LEU A 550 15.66 7.24 -2.10
N ALA A 551 14.36 7.47 -2.02
CA ALA A 551 13.79 8.82 -2.08
C ALA A 551 13.79 9.52 -0.71
N ASN A 552 13.49 8.77 0.35
CA ASN A 552 13.37 9.25 1.72
C ASN A 552 14.35 8.52 2.64
N VAL A 553 14.80 9.21 3.67
CA VAL A 553 15.61 8.64 4.76
C VAL A 553 14.81 8.81 6.05
N GLY A 554 14.74 7.72 6.80
CA GLY A 554 14.23 7.71 8.15
C GLY A 554 15.38 7.69 9.17
N GLN A 555 15.25 8.44 10.27
CA GLN A 555 16.22 8.45 11.37
C GLN A 555 15.49 8.60 12.72
N PRO A 556 16.00 8.04 13.81
CA PRO A 556 15.51 8.37 15.14
C PRO A 556 15.79 9.84 15.46
N VAL A 557 14.87 10.48 16.18
CA VAL A 557 15.10 11.83 16.72
C VAL A 557 15.68 11.69 18.11
N LEU A 558 16.94 12.11 18.28
CA LEU A 558 17.65 11.97 19.56
C LEU A 558 17.31 13.08 20.55
N GLY A 559 16.98 14.27 20.04
CA GLY A 559 16.66 15.43 20.89
C GLY A 559 16.33 16.68 20.10
N PHE A 560 16.21 17.81 20.80
CA PHE A 560 15.87 19.10 20.23
C PHE A 560 16.75 20.21 20.80
N ASN A 561 17.22 21.07 19.90
CA ASN A 561 17.86 22.34 20.22
C ASN A 561 16.88 23.49 19.95
N PHE A 562 16.80 24.44 20.88
CA PHE A 562 16.07 25.70 20.69
C PHE A 562 16.76 26.85 21.42
N VAL A 563 16.59 28.07 20.92
CA VAL A 563 17.25 29.25 21.51
C VAL A 563 16.24 30.20 22.12
N LYS A 564 16.50 30.62 23.36
CA LYS A 564 15.69 31.59 24.09
C LYS A 564 16.61 32.54 24.85
N ASN A 565 16.42 33.85 24.67
CA ASN A 565 17.22 34.90 25.34
C ASN A 565 18.74 34.64 25.25
N ASP A 566 19.26 34.43 24.03
CA ASP A 566 20.67 34.13 23.72
C ASP A 566 21.26 32.87 24.42
N THR A 567 20.38 32.02 24.96
CA THR A 567 20.73 30.75 25.57
C THR A 567 20.25 29.61 24.68
N LEU A 568 21.17 28.70 24.34
CA LEU A 568 20.86 27.44 23.69
C LEU A 568 20.37 26.45 24.76
N HIS A 569 19.17 25.92 24.54
CA HIS A 569 18.62 24.82 25.31
C HIS A 569 18.66 23.54 24.48
N THR A 570 19.06 22.44 25.12
CA THR A 570 18.97 21.10 24.53
C THR A 570 18.13 20.21 25.42
N TYR A 571 17.23 19.47 24.78
CA TYR A 571 16.47 18.40 25.38
C TYR A 571 16.85 17.08 24.75
N MET A 572 17.36 16.15 25.54
CA MET A 572 17.84 14.85 25.05
C MET A 572 17.84 13.84 26.18
N GLY A 573 17.35 12.62 25.92
CA GLY A 573 17.37 11.53 26.92
C GLY A 573 16.63 11.85 28.23
N GLY A 574 15.57 12.66 28.20
CA GLY A 574 14.85 13.10 29.41
C GLY A 574 15.57 14.17 30.23
N GLN A 575 16.73 14.66 29.76
CA GLN A 575 17.53 15.68 30.45
C GLN A 575 17.50 17.01 29.70
N ARG A 576 17.67 18.08 30.48
CA ARG A 576 17.65 19.47 30.00
C ARG A 576 18.99 20.11 30.25
N PHE A 577 19.62 20.57 29.18
CA PHE A 577 20.89 21.28 29.24
C PHE A 577 20.73 22.68 28.70
N SER A 578 21.56 23.60 29.18
CA SER A 578 21.57 24.97 28.68
C SER A 578 22.95 25.58 28.75
N ARG A 579 23.31 26.35 27.73
CA ARG A 579 24.52 27.18 27.71
C ARG A 579 24.29 28.44 26.89
N LYS A 580 25.11 29.47 27.12
CA LYS A 580 25.12 30.63 26.23
C LYS A 580 25.54 30.23 24.82
N LEU A 581 24.98 30.90 23.82
CA LEU A 581 25.45 30.78 22.44
C LEU A 581 26.92 31.21 22.35
N LYS A 582 27.70 30.46 21.57
CA LYS A 582 29.10 30.83 21.29
C LYS A 582 29.14 31.95 20.26
N ASP A 583 30.22 32.73 20.26
CA ASP A 583 30.41 33.79 19.27
C ASP A 583 30.36 33.22 17.84
N GLY A 584 29.47 33.79 17.02
CA GLY A 584 29.21 33.34 15.65
C GLY A 584 28.25 32.15 15.50
N GLU A 585 27.77 31.56 16.60
CA GLU A 585 26.75 30.50 16.58
C GLU A 585 25.37 31.08 16.19
N LYS A 586 24.70 30.45 15.22
CA LYS A 586 23.40 30.92 14.76
C LYS A 586 22.29 30.37 15.65
N ALA A 587 21.39 31.25 16.10
CA ALA A 587 20.16 30.86 16.79
C ALA A 587 19.23 30.10 15.83
N LEU A 588 19.14 28.78 16.00
CA LEU A 588 18.34 27.89 15.16
C LEU A 588 17.66 26.82 16.01
N ASP A 589 16.37 26.62 15.74
CA ASP A 589 15.59 25.53 16.31
C ASP A 589 15.75 24.28 15.42
N LEU A 590 16.24 23.19 16.00
CA LEU A 590 16.67 21.99 15.28
C LEU A 590 16.24 20.72 16.01
N ALA A 591 15.75 19.73 15.26
CA ALA A 591 15.75 18.34 15.73
C ALA A 591 17.15 17.76 15.53
N LEU A 592 17.64 17.01 16.51
CA LEU A 592 18.96 16.38 16.50
C LEU A 592 18.83 14.93 16.03
N LEU A 593 19.51 14.61 14.94
CA LEU A 593 19.56 13.27 14.36
C LEU A 593 20.99 12.73 14.40
N PRO A 594 21.18 11.40 14.31
CA PRO A 594 22.50 10.82 14.08
C PRO A 594 23.15 11.43 12.82
N SER A 595 24.43 11.81 12.91
CA SER A 595 25.18 12.28 11.74
C SER A 595 25.84 11.16 10.94
N GLN A 596 25.82 9.93 11.45
CA GLN A 596 26.44 8.76 10.85
C GLN A 596 25.48 8.04 9.91
N ILE A 597 26.03 7.50 8.82
CA ILE A 597 25.31 6.63 7.88
C ILE A 597 26.18 5.46 7.43
N ASP A 598 25.53 4.34 7.11
CA ASP A 598 26.21 3.22 6.45
C ASP A 598 26.77 3.65 5.10
N PHE A 599 28.05 3.39 4.85
CA PHE A 599 28.74 3.77 3.63
C PHE A 599 28.90 2.60 2.64
N THR A 600 29.57 1.52 3.02
CA THR A 600 29.83 0.35 2.14
C THR A 600 30.21 -0.88 2.97
N LEU A 601 30.06 -2.08 2.38
CA LEU A 601 30.49 -3.34 3.00
C LEU A 601 32.00 -3.56 2.78
N ASN A 602 32.73 -3.91 3.84
CA ASN A 602 34.07 -4.46 3.72
C ASN A 602 33.96 -5.95 3.39
N THR A 603 34.51 -6.36 2.24
CA THR A 603 34.39 -7.74 1.73
C THR A 603 35.24 -8.76 2.49
N GLU A 604 36.34 -8.33 3.11
CA GLU A 604 37.23 -9.20 3.89
C GLU A 604 36.64 -9.49 5.27
N SER A 605 36.25 -8.44 6.01
CA SER A 605 35.67 -8.59 7.35
C SER A 605 34.16 -8.83 7.37
N LYS A 606 33.50 -8.82 6.20
CA LYS A 606 32.04 -8.90 6.01
C LYS A 606 31.25 -7.91 6.90
N SER A 607 31.87 -6.78 7.25
CA SER A 607 31.31 -5.76 8.15
C SER A 607 30.97 -4.48 7.39
N THR A 608 29.92 -3.78 7.81
CA THR A 608 29.51 -2.52 7.18
C THR A 608 30.31 -1.35 7.77
N LEU A 609 31.01 -0.61 6.90
CA LEU A 609 31.65 0.65 7.25
C LEU A 609 30.62 1.77 7.25
N SER A 610 30.66 2.62 8.27
CA SER A 610 29.85 3.85 8.38
C SER A 610 30.70 5.11 8.23
N THR A 611 30.08 6.23 7.87
CA THR A 611 30.75 7.54 7.79
C THR A 611 29.83 8.67 8.22
N SER A 612 30.40 9.75 8.74
CA SER A 612 29.66 10.96 9.03
C SER A 612 29.26 11.66 7.74
N ILE A 613 28.09 12.33 7.73
CA ILE A 613 27.71 13.22 6.63
C ILE A 613 28.58 14.50 6.57
N TYR A 614 29.41 14.74 7.59
CA TYR A 614 30.35 15.86 7.67
C TYR A 614 31.80 15.38 7.48
N LEU A 615 32.52 16.00 6.54
CA LEU A 615 33.85 15.56 6.11
C LEU A 615 34.92 15.65 7.22
N ASP A 616 34.88 16.69 8.04
CA ASP A 616 35.82 16.86 9.14
C ASP A 616 35.65 15.76 10.20
N GLU A 617 34.41 15.39 10.52
CA GLU A 617 34.11 14.25 11.40
C GLU A 617 34.49 12.90 10.76
N ALA A 618 34.27 12.75 9.45
CA ALA A 618 34.70 11.55 8.73
C ALA A 618 36.23 11.37 8.80
N LYS A 619 37.01 12.46 8.70
CA LYS A 619 38.48 12.42 8.83
C LYS A 619 38.95 11.99 10.21
N ASN A 620 38.22 12.37 11.25
CA ASN A 620 38.55 12.01 12.64
C ASN A 620 38.15 10.58 12.99
N THR A 621 37.39 9.87 12.14
CA THR A 621 36.84 8.53 12.46
C THR A 621 37.92 7.53 12.90
N VAL A 622 39.02 7.40 12.14
CA VAL A 622 40.11 6.47 12.49
C VAL A 622 40.85 6.91 13.76
N GLN A 623 41.06 8.22 13.93
CA GLN A 623 41.72 8.75 15.12
C GLN A 623 40.88 8.50 16.38
N ASN A 624 39.56 8.71 16.31
CA ASN A 624 38.64 8.44 17.41
C ASN A 624 38.62 6.95 17.75
N LEU A 625 38.53 6.06 16.75
CA LEU A 625 38.62 4.61 16.99
C LEU A 625 39.95 4.20 17.66
N LYS A 626 41.07 4.84 17.29
CA LYS A 626 42.36 4.60 17.95
C LYS A 626 42.38 5.10 19.40
N LYS A 627 41.72 6.22 19.70
CA LYS A 627 41.52 6.73 21.06
C LYS A 627 40.69 5.74 21.89
N ASP A 628 39.56 5.29 21.37
CA ASP A 628 38.69 4.30 22.01
C ASP A 628 39.45 2.98 22.30
N LEU A 629 40.27 2.53 21.35
CA LEU A 629 41.14 1.36 21.53
C LEU A 629 42.16 1.55 22.67
N GLN A 630 42.75 2.75 22.80
CA GLN A 630 43.68 3.05 23.89
C GLN A 630 42.99 3.08 25.25
N GLU A 631 41.82 3.71 25.33
CA GLU A 631 40.99 3.75 26.54
C GLU A 631 40.56 2.34 26.97
N LYS A 632 40.13 1.50 26.02
CA LYS A 632 39.76 0.11 26.30
C LYS A 632 40.94 -0.76 26.74
N LYS A 633 42.12 -0.57 26.16
CA LYS A 633 43.35 -1.24 26.65
C LYS A 633 43.68 -0.83 28.08
N ALA A 634 43.51 0.44 28.45
CA ALA A 634 43.70 0.89 29.83
C ALA A 634 42.64 0.29 30.78
N GLU A 635 41.38 0.16 30.35
CA GLU A 635 40.33 -0.52 31.12
C GLU A 635 40.62 -2.01 31.33
N LEU A 636 41.07 -2.72 30.29
CA LEU A 636 41.47 -4.12 30.36
C LEU A 636 42.60 -4.32 31.40
N GLU A 637 43.64 -3.50 31.35
CA GLU A 637 44.76 -3.57 32.31
C GLU A 637 44.30 -3.35 33.76
N LYS A 638 43.36 -2.41 33.97
CA LYS A 638 42.75 -2.17 35.29
C LYS A 638 41.95 -3.40 35.75
N ASN A 639 41.16 -4.01 34.87
CA ASN A 639 40.33 -5.17 35.19
C ASN A 639 41.19 -6.42 35.44
N LYS A 640 42.28 -6.64 34.68
CA LYS A 640 43.26 -7.71 34.90
C LYS A 640 43.96 -7.59 36.25
N LYS A 641 44.36 -6.38 36.65
CA LYS A 641 44.96 -6.12 37.99
C LYS A 641 43.96 -6.36 39.13
N ALA A 642 42.68 -6.04 38.93
CA ALA A 642 41.64 -6.31 39.91
C ALA A 642 41.30 -7.80 40.04
N LEU A 643 41.55 -8.61 39.00
CA LEU A 643 41.32 -10.06 39.00
C LEU A 643 42.33 -10.83 39.88
N THR A 644 43.50 -10.24 40.18
CA THR A 644 44.56 -10.88 40.99
C THR A 644 44.40 -10.74 42.52
N ASP A 645 43.32 -10.11 43.00
CA ASP A 645 43.02 -9.90 44.43
C ASP A 645 42.24 -11.11 45.04
N PRO A 646 42.69 -11.74 46.14
CA PRO A 646 42.17 -13.02 46.65
C PRO A 646 40.72 -13.05 47.20
N ASN A 647 39.95 -11.95 47.24
CA ASN A 647 38.57 -11.97 47.75
C ASN A 647 37.53 -12.50 46.73
N THR A 648 37.05 -13.73 46.96
CA THR A 648 36.41 -14.60 45.96
C THR A 648 34.88 -14.52 45.94
N GLU A 649 34.32 -13.39 45.50
CA GLU A 649 32.92 -13.31 45.05
C GLU A 649 32.75 -12.59 43.70
N ARG A 650 33.73 -11.78 43.27
CA ARG A 650 33.71 -11.03 42.00
C ARG A 650 34.57 -11.63 40.87
N ALA A 651 35.29 -12.72 41.14
CA ALA A 651 36.30 -13.27 40.23
C ALA A 651 35.73 -13.76 38.90
N LEU A 652 34.58 -14.45 38.89
CA LEU A 652 33.95 -14.94 37.66
C LEU A 652 33.42 -13.79 36.79
N THR A 653 32.74 -12.81 37.39
CA THR A 653 32.23 -11.62 36.69
C THR A 653 33.36 -10.78 36.11
N LEU A 654 34.46 -10.62 36.85
CA LEU A 654 35.67 -9.95 36.37
C LEU A 654 36.36 -10.73 35.26
N ALA A 655 36.43 -12.07 35.34
CA ALA A 655 37.00 -12.91 34.30
C ALA A 655 36.18 -12.81 32.99
N THR A 656 34.86 -12.89 33.06
CA THR A 656 33.97 -12.65 31.90
C THR A 656 34.13 -11.23 31.36
N LYS A 657 34.31 -10.23 32.22
CA LYS A 657 34.55 -8.84 31.79
C LYS A 657 35.88 -8.70 31.05
N VAL A 658 36.96 -9.32 31.56
CA VAL A 658 38.27 -9.35 30.90
C VAL A 658 38.18 -10.02 29.54
N GLU A 659 37.53 -11.18 29.43
CA GLU A 659 37.33 -11.87 28.15
C GLU A 659 36.53 -11.00 27.16
N ASN A 660 35.49 -10.32 27.62
CA ASN A 660 34.71 -9.39 26.78
C ASN A 660 35.54 -8.17 26.34
N ASP A 661 36.34 -7.60 27.22
CA ASP A 661 37.22 -6.47 26.91
C ASP A 661 38.29 -6.88 25.87
N GLU A 662 38.84 -8.09 25.97
CA GLU A 662 39.77 -8.66 24.97
C GLU A 662 39.10 -8.81 23.59
N LYS A 663 37.90 -9.39 23.54
CA LYS A 663 37.09 -9.49 22.30
C LYS A 663 36.77 -8.11 21.71
N GLN A 664 36.44 -7.12 22.55
CA GLN A 664 36.19 -5.75 22.10
C GLN A 664 37.43 -5.07 21.52
N ILE A 665 38.61 -5.28 22.13
CA ILE A 665 39.89 -4.76 21.64
C ILE A 665 40.22 -5.36 20.27
N GLU A 666 40.07 -6.68 20.12
CA GLU A 666 40.27 -7.36 18.84
C GLU A 666 39.31 -6.82 17.76
N ALA A 667 38.02 -6.68 18.10
CA ALA A 667 37.02 -6.09 17.20
C ALA A 667 37.34 -4.65 16.81
N LEU A 668 37.81 -3.81 17.74
CA LEU A 668 38.24 -2.43 17.47
C LEU A 668 39.46 -2.39 16.56
N GLN A 669 40.45 -3.27 16.77
CA GLN A 669 41.63 -3.38 15.92
C GLN A 669 41.24 -3.77 14.48
N ALA A 670 40.43 -4.81 14.33
CA ALA A 670 39.90 -5.24 13.04
C ALA A 670 39.09 -4.14 12.34
N LYS A 671 38.29 -3.38 13.11
CA LYS A 671 37.53 -2.24 12.60
C LYS A 671 38.45 -1.12 12.09
N ILE A 672 39.48 -0.74 12.86
CA ILE A 672 40.46 0.27 12.43
C ILE A 672 41.13 -0.14 11.12
N GLU A 673 41.59 -1.38 11.05
CA GLU A 673 42.22 -1.93 9.85
C GLU A 673 41.27 -1.90 8.63
N ALA A 674 40.01 -2.27 8.85
CA ALA A 674 38.98 -2.23 7.81
C ALA A 674 38.74 -0.82 7.26
N TYR A 675 38.85 0.23 8.08
CA TYR A 675 38.76 1.63 7.63
C TYR A 675 40.04 2.12 6.93
N GLU A 676 41.21 1.78 7.46
CA GLU A 676 42.50 2.22 6.92
C GLU A 676 42.76 1.61 5.53
N LYS A 677 42.43 0.33 5.34
CA LYS A 677 42.65 -0.38 4.08
C LYS A 677 41.58 -0.11 3.02
N ASN A 678 40.39 0.40 3.37
CA ASN A 678 39.29 0.54 2.42
C ASN A 678 39.51 1.72 1.44
N PRO A 679 39.65 1.46 0.12
CA PRO A 679 39.97 2.49 -0.86
C PRO A 679 38.84 3.51 -1.06
N LEU A 680 37.57 3.11 -0.91
CA LEU A 680 36.42 4.01 -1.05
C LEU A 680 36.37 5.00 0.12
N PHE A 681 36.66 4.54 1.33
CA PHE A 681 36.76 5.39 2.51
C PHE A 681 37.90 6.39 2.38
N GLN A 682 39.10 5.93 2.02
CA GLN A 682 40.24 6.83 1.80
C GLN A 682 39.98 7.86 0.68
N LYS A 683 39.25 7.47 -0.38
CA LYS A 683 38.81 8.39 -1.42
C LYS A 683 37.79 9.42 -0.92
N ALA A 684 36.86 9.02 -0.05
CA ALA A 684 35.89 9.91 0.56
C ALA A 684 36.56 10.99 1.44
N LEU A 685 37.58 10.62 2.22
CA LEU A 685 38.33 11.55 3.07
C LEU A 685 39.11 12.63 2.27
N LYS A 686 39.46 12.34 1.02
CA LYS A 686 40.15 13.27 0.09
C LYS A 686 39.21 14.25 -0.61
N ALA A 687 37.91 14.20 -0.34
CA ALA A 687 36.94 15.12 -0.95
C ALA A 687 37.20 16.59 -0.53
N LYS A 688 36.80 17.54 -1.38
CA LYS A 688 37.00 18.98 -1.14
C LYS A 688 36.05 19.57 -0.09
N SER A 689 34.91 18.93 0.14
CA SER A 689 33.83 19.38 1.02
C SER A 689 32.93 18.22 1.43
N SER A 690 32.15 18.38 2.51
CA SER A 690 31.11 17.42 2.92
C SER A 690 30.12 17.11 1.80
N ARG A 691 29.75 18.11 0.99
CA ARG A 691 28.85 17.91 -0.16
C ARG A 691 29.45 17.02 -1.24
N SER A 692 30.73 17.22 -1.58
CA SER A 692 31.43 16.36 -2.55
C SER A 692 31.66 14.95 -2.01
N MET A 693 31.99 14.82 -0.72
CA MET A 693 32.10 13.52 -0.05
C MET A 693 30.77 12.79 -0.12
N MET A 694 29.67 13.45 0.25
CA MET A 694 28.33 12.87 0.25
C MET A 694 27.81 12.50 -1.14
N LYS A 695 28.27 13.15 -2.22
CA LYS A 695 28.00 12.69 -3.59
C LYS A 695 28.68 11.35 -3.88
N LEU A 696 29.94 11.19 -3.48
CA LEU A 696 30.65 9.92 -3.60
C LEU A 696 29.98 8.83 -2.74
N VAL A 697 29.71 9.15 -1.48
CA VAL A 697 29.03 8.23 -0.55
C VAL A 697 27.69 7.78 -1.12
N ALA A 698 26.84 8.69 -1.57
CA ALA A 698 25.54 8.36 -2.18
C ALA A 698 25.70 7.47 -3.43
N SER A 699 26.68 7.77 -4.31
CA SER A 699 26.91 7.01 -5.55
C SER A 699 27.33 5.55 -5.32
N VAL A 700 27.88 5.22 -4.15
CA VAL A 700 28.20 3.84 -3.73
C VAL A 700 27.06 3.24 -2.94
N ARG A 701 26.56 3.99 -1.95
CA ARG A 701 25.57 3.54 -0.98
C ARG A 701 24.23 3.19 -1.61
N GLU A 702 23.68 4.08 -2.43
CA GLU A 702 22.32 3.91 -2.97
C GLU A 702 22.21 2.68 -3.88
N PRO A 703 23.15 2.39 -4.81
CA PRO A 703 23.12 1.15 -5.57
C PRO A 703 23.29 -0.10 -4.71
N GLU A 704 24.17 -0.08 -3.71
CA GLU A 704 24.37 -1.22 -2.80
C GLU A 704 23.12 -1.53 -1.97
N GLN A 705 22.35 -0.53 -1.56
CA GLN A 705 21.09 -0.76 -0.84
C GLN A 705 20.01 -1.45 -1.67
N ARG A 706 20.13 -1.42 -3.00
CA ARG A 706 19.21 -2.07 -3.92
C ARG A 706 19.64 -3.50 -4.27
N LYS A 707 20.79 -3.95 -3.77
CA LYS A 707 21.31 -5.30 -3.97
C LYS A 707 20.71 -6.26 -2.93
N HIS A 708 20.07 -7.32 -3.42
CA HIS A 708 19.43 -8.34 -2.60
C HIS A 708 19.78 -9.75 -3.10
N ASN A 709 20.02 -10.65 -2.18
CA ASN A 709 20.05 -12.08 -2.42
C ASN A 709 18.72 -12.69 -1.96
N TYR A 710 18.32 -13.81 -2.55
CA TYR A 710 17.05 -14.46 -2.26
C TYR A 710 17.28 -15.92 -1.90
N SER A 711 16.42 -16.44 -1.04
CA SER A 711 16.30 -17.87 -0.75
C SER A 711 14.82 -18.24 -0.70
N MET A 712 14.56 -19.54 -0.81
CA MET A 712 13.20 -20.04 -0.92
C MET A 712 13.03 -21.31 -0.10
N PHE A 713 11.85 -21.43 0.49
CA PHE A 713 11.45 -22.51 1.36
C PHE A 713 10.12 -23.06 0.89
N ARG A 714 9.97 -24.38 0.81
CA ARG A 714 8.72 -25.04 0.42
C ARG A 714 8.22 -25.92 1.56
N THR A 715 6.95 -25.78 1.92
CA THR A 715 6.37 -26.43 3.09
C THR A 715 4.91 -26.85 2.86
N ASN A 716 4.44 -27.84 3.61
CA ASN A 716 3.02 -28.15 3.77
C ASN A 716 2.37 -27.45 4.98
N GLY A 717 3.12 -26.66 5.74
CA GLY A 717 2.69 -25.99 6.97
C GLY A 717 2.51 -26.92 8.16
N LYS A 718 2.98 -28.18 8.08
CA LYS A 718 2.81 -29.22 9.10
C LYS A 718 4.12 -29.95 9.41
N GLY A 719 5.25 -29.25 9.37
CA GLY A 719 6.56 -29.79 9.73
C GLY A 719 7.26 -30.56 8.59
N LEU A 720 6.64 -30.70 7.42
CA LEU A 720 7.30 -31.24 6.22
C LEU A 720 7.68 -30.09 5.29
N PHE A 721 8.98 -29.81 5.24
CA PHE A 721 9.52 -28.72 4.45
C PHE A 721 10.90 -29.02 3.87
N SER A 722 11.25 -28.26 2.83
CA SER A 722 12.53 -28.29 2.15
C SER A 722 13.00 -26.87 1.85
N GLU A 723 14.27 -26.58 2.14
CA GLU A 723 14.88 -25.26 1.95
C GLU A 723 15.84 -25.30 0.75
N ALA A 724 15.74 -24.30 -0.12
CA ALA A 724 16.71 -24.09 -1.19
C ALA A 724 17.91 -23.31 -0.67
N VAL A 725 19.10 -23.72 -1.09
CA VAL A 725 20.32 -22.97 -0.81
C VAL A 725 20.22 -21.60 -1.50
N PRO A 726 20.56 -20.50 -0.80
CA PRO A 726 20.63 -19.19 -1.45
C PRO A 726 21.59 -19.22 -2.63
N ASP A 727 21.34 -18.36 -3.62
CA ASP A 727 22.20 -18.31 -4.80
C ASP A 727 23.63 -17.85 -4.44
N THR A 728 24.62 -18.67 -4.78
CA THR A 728 26.03 -18.48 -4.43
C THR A 728 26.94 -18.81 -5.61
N LEU A 729 28.02 -18.04 -5.73
CA LEU A 729 29.08 -18.25 -6.72
C LEU A 729 30.43 -18.20 -5.99
N ASN A 730 31.20 -19.29 -6.03
CA ASN A 730 32.45 -19.44 -5.29
C ASN A 730 32.30 -19.11 -3.78
N GLU A 731 31.27 -19.67 -3.13
CA GLU A 731 30.93 -19.47 -1.71
C GLU A 731 30.42 -18.05 -1.33
N ASP A 732 30.44 -17.08 -2.27
CA ASP A 732 29.88 -15.74 -2.07
C ASP A 732 28.44 -15.64 -2.61
N TYR A 733 27.58 -14.91 -1.91
CA TYR A 733 26.20 -14.66 -2.33
C TYR A 733 26.13 -13.88 -3.66
N VAL A 734 25.26 -14.32 -4.57
CA VAL A 734 24.90 -13.57 -5.77
C VAL A 734 23.84 -12.53 -5.44
N TYR A 735 24.12 -11.25 -5.70
CA TYR A 735 23.20 -10.16 -5.42
C TYR A 735 22.59 -9.57 -6.68
N TYR A 736 21.27 -9.40 -6.65
CA TYR A 736 20.45 -8.89 -7.73
C TYR A 736 19.98 -7.47 -7.40
N SER A 737 19.86 -6.62 -8.43
CA SER A 737 19.31 -5.28 -8.30
C SER A 737 18.50 -4.93 -9.55
N PRO A 738 17.34 -4.26 -9.42
CA PRO A 738 16.58 -3.90 -10.61
C PRO A 738 17.31 -2.88 -11.48
N ILE A 739 17.18 -3.05 -12.79
CA ILE A 739 17.85 -2.23 -13.80
C ILE A 739 16.86 -1.22 -14.37
N SER A 740 17.26 0.06 -14.39
CA SER A 740 16.39 1.11 -14.92
C SER A 740 16.26 1.02 -16.43
N ASN A 741 15.02 0.86 -16.90
CA ASN A 741 14.66 0.85 -18.30
C ASN A 741 14.22 2.26 -18.74
N TRP A 742 15.04 2.94 -19.54
CA TRP A 742 14.74 4.28 -20.07
C TRP A 742 13.63 4.28 -21.14
N PHE A 743 13.43 3.14 -21.82
CA PHE A 743 12.45 2.99 -22.89
C PHE A 743 11.74 1.65 -22.75
N ASP A 744 10.40 1.69 -22.71
CA ASP A 744 9.55 0.52 -22.68
C ASP A 744 9.30 0.04 -24.11
N TRP A 745 10.03 -1.01 -24.51
CA TRP A 745 10.00 -1.53 -25.87
C TRP A 745 8.65 -2.16 -26.25
N ASN A 746 7.83 -2.54 -25.25
CA ASN A 746 6.49 -3.07 -25.49
C ASN A 746 5.52 -1.97 -25.97
N LYS A 747 5.86 -0.70 -25.74
CA LYS A 747 5.03 0.47 -26.13
C LYS A 747 5.46 1.11 -27.43
N LEU A 748 6.36 0.48 -28.18
CA LEU A 748 6.86 1.00 -29.45
C LEU A 748 5.74 1.21 -30.48
N LEU A 749 4.78 0.27 -30.58
CA LEU A 749 3.61 0.45 -31.43
C LEU A 749 2.72 1.61 -30.96
N SER A 750 2.51 1.73 -29.65
CA SER A 750 1.76 2.84 -29.05
C SER A 750 2.42 4.19 -29.36
N LEU A 751 3.76 4.26 -29.35
CA LEU A 751 4.50 5.46 -29.74
C LEU A 751 4.22 5.84 -31.20
N PHE A 752 4.29 4.89 -32.13
CA PHE A 752 3.95 5.15 -33.54
C PHE A 752 2.49 5.56 -33.70
N ALA A 753 1.57 4.90 -33.03
CA ALA A 753 0.14 5.23 -33.02
C ALA A 753 -0.11 6.66 -32.54
N VAL A 754 0.55 7.09 -31.46
CA VAL A 754 0.46 8.47 -30.93
C VAL A 754 1.03 9.49 -31.91
N ILE A 755 2.16 9.20 -32.56
CA ILE A 755 2.75 10.08 -33.58
C ILE A 755 1.81 10.22 -34.78
N ILE A 756 1.24 9.12 -35.26
CA ILE A 756 0.27 9.12 -36.36
C ILE A 756 -0.97 9.92 -35.97
N PHE A 757 -1.55 9.67 -34.79
CA PHE A 757 -2.71 10.40 -34.30
C PHE A 757 -2.43 11.90 -34.14
N GLY A 758 -1.27 12.27 -33.57
CA GLY A 758 -0.84 13.66 -33.43
C GLY A 758 -0.69 14.37 -34.77
N ALA A 759 -0.09 13.68 -35.77
CA ALA A 759 -0.01 14.20 -37.13
C ALA A 759 -1.40 14.41 -37.75
N MET A 760 -2.34 13.48 -37.56
CA MET A 760 -3.72 13.61 -38.02
C MET A 760 -4.43 14.82 -37.37
N VAL A 761 -4.28 15.01 -36.06
CA VAL A 761 -4.83 16.19 -35.35
C VAL A 761 -4.30 17.48 -35.96
N VAL A 762 -2.97 17.59 -36.15
CA VAL A 762 -2.36 18.78 -36.76
C VAL A 762 -2.90 19.03 -38.17
N ILE A 763 -3.02 17.98 -38.99
CA ILE A 763 -3.55 18.08 -40.36
C ILE A 763 -5.00 18.57 -40.34
N PHE A 764 -5.90 17.91 -39.61
CA PHE A 764 -7.32 18.24 -39.61
C PHE A 764 -7.64 19.59 -38.96
N VAL A 765 -6.93 19.96 -37.88
CA VAL A 765 -7.06 21.30 -37.27
C VAL A 765 -6.62 22.39 -38.26
N ASN A 766 -5.53 22.17 -39.00
CA ASN A 766 -5.10 23.13 -40.02
C ASN A 766 -6.08 23.22 -41.20
N LEU A 767 -6.72 22.11 -41.58
CA LEU A 767 -7.77 22.11 -42.60
C LEU A 767 -9.03 22.86 -42.13
N ALA A 768 -9.46 22.63 -40.89
CA ALA A 768 -10.59 23.34 -40.28
C ALA A 768 -10.32 24.86 -40.15
N LYS A 769 -9.11 25.24 -39.71
CA LYS A 769 -8.69 26.66 -39.63
C LYS A 769 -8.63 27.35 -41.01
N LYS A 770 -8.36 26.59 -42.07
CA LYS A 770 -8.40 27.07 -43.45
C LYS A 770 -9.82 27.16 -44.02
N GLY A 771 -10.86 26.92 -43.20
CA GLY A 771 -12.26 27.04 -43.60
C GLY A 771 -12.78 25.86 -44.42
N LYS A 772 -12.09 24.71 -44.44
CA LYS A 772 -12.68 23.52 -45.05
C LYS A 772 -13.84 23.01 -44.20
N ASP A 773 -14.97 22.77 -44.84
CA ASP A 773 -16.14 22.21 -44.16
C ASP A 773 -15.90 20.73 -43.84
N LEU A 774 -15.80 20.41 -42.55
CA LEU A 774 -15.58 19.06 -42.07
C LEU A 774 -16.93 18.46 -41.68
N TYR A 775 -17.42 17.50 -42.48
CA TYR A 775 -18.69 16.82 -42.19
C TYR A 775 -18.67 16.15 -40.81
N MET A 776 -19.72 16.43 -40.03
CA MET A 776 -20.05 15.84 -38.74
C MET A 776 -21.41 15.13 -38.81
N ARG A 777 -21.50 13.91 -38.28
CA ARG A 777 -22.75 13.14 -38.24
C ARG A 777 -23.70 13.75 -37.19
N PRO A 778 -24.97 14.07 -37.51
CA PRO A 778 -25.91 14.56 -36.50
C PRO A 778 -26.10 13.54 -35.37
N ILE A 779 -26.09 14.02 -34.12
CA ILE A 779 -26.34 13.21 -32.92
C ILE A 779 -27.71 13.58 -32.36
N ALA A 780 -28.63 12.61 -32.33
CA ALA A 780 -30.03 12.85 -31.97
C ALA A 780 -30.18 13.50 -30.59
N GLY A 781 -29.45 12.99 -29.58
CA GLY A 781 -29.51 13.55 -28.22
C GLY A 781 -29.06 15.00 -28.09
N LEU A 782 -28.20 15.50 -28.99
CA LEU A 782 -27.80 16.91 -29.01
C LEU A 782 -28.83 17.80 -29.73
N GLN A 783 -29.49 17.26 -30.76
CA GLN A 783 -30.53 17.99 -31.49
C GLN A 783 -31.80 18.18 -30.65
N GLU A 784 -32.08 17.24 -29.76
CA GLU A 784 -33.28 17.25 -28.91
C GLU A 784 -33.12 18.09 -27.64
N ILE A 785 -31.94 18.66 -27.37
CA ILE A 785 -31.73 19.55 -26.23
C ILE A 785 -32.67 20.76 -26.32
N ASP A 786 -32.75 21.42 -27.49
CA ASP A 786 -33.59 22.61 -27.67
C ASP A 786 -35.08 22.27 -27.51
N ASN A 787 -35.53 21.13 -28.05
CA ASN A 787 -36.92 20.66 -27.91
C ASN A 787 -37.26 20.30 -26.46
N ALA A 788 -36.35 19.62 -25.75
CA ALA A 788 -36.56 19.22 -24.36
C ALA A 788 -36.60 20.44 -23.41
N ILE A 789 -35.85 21.50 -23.72
CA ILE A 789 -35.93 22.78 -23.01
C ILE A 789 -37.27 23.47 -23.31
N GLY A 790 -37.65 23.59 -24.58
CA GLY A 790 -38.92 24.20 -24.99
C GLY A 790 -40.13 23.53 -24.34
N ARG A 791 -40.15 22.19 -24.27
CA ARG A 791 -41.19 21.44 -23.55
C ARG A 791 -41.24 21.77 -22.06
N ALA A 792 -40.08 21.89 -21.41
CA ALA A 792 -40.04 22.27 -19.99
C ALA A 792 -40.63 23.67 -19.76
N THR A 793 -40.32 24.62 -20.67
CA THR A 793 -40.90 25.96 -20.68
C THR A 793 -42.42 25.92 -20.86
N GLU A 794 -42.92 25.20 -21.86
CA GLU A 794 -44.36 25.06 -22.14
C GLU A 794 -45.14 24.44 -20.96
N MET A 795 -44.52 23.51 -20.24
CA MET A 795 -45.11 22.86 -19.07
C MET A 795 -45.03 23.69 -17.79
N GLY A 796 -44.26 24.79 -17.78
CA GLY A 796 -43.99 25.59 -16.59
C GLY A 796 -43.32 24.81 -15.45
N ARG A 797 -42.56 23.76 -15.78
CA ARG A 797 -41.92 22.83 -14.83
C ARG A 797 -40.39 22.95 -14.93
N PRO A 798 -39.65 22.77 -13.82
CA PRO A 798 -38.20 22.94 -13.82
C PRO A 798 -37.47 21.82 -14.57
N MET A 799 -36.21 22.12 -14.93
CA MET A 799 -35.25 21.18 -15.51
C MET A 799 -34.20 20.79 -14.48
N LEU A 800 -33.74 19.54 -14.55
CA LEU A 800 -32.63 19.02 -13.75
C LEU A 800 -31.40 18.83 -14.64
N TYR A 801 -30.23 19.26 -14.18
CA TYR A 801 -28.94 18.92 -14.82
C TYR A 801 -28.01 18.25 -13.82
N CYS A 802 -27.67 17.00 -14.07
CA CYS A 802 -26.84 16.16 -13.21
C CYS A 802 -25.53 15.82 -13.92
N MET A 803 -24.42 16.19 -13.27
CA MET A 803 -23.07 15.96 -13.77
C MET A 803 -22.49 14.57 -13.44
N GLY A 804 -23.26 13.77 -12.70
CA GLY A 804 -22.81 12.48 -12.17
C GLY A 804 -21.97 12.64 -10.91
N ASN A 805 -21.20 11.59 -10.59
CA ASN A 805 -20.42 11.51 -9.34
C ASN A 805 -18.92 11.79 -9.52
N GLY A 806 -18.50 12.18 -10.73
CA GLY A 806 -17.12 12.50 -11.05
C GLY A 806 -16.65 13.87 -10.51
N GLY A 807 -15.34 13.99 -10.30
CA GLY A 807 -14.66 15.23 -9.92
C GLY A 807 -14.05 15.97 -11.12
N LEU A 808 -13.26 17.01 -10.85
CA LEU A 808 -12.54 17.78 -11.90
C LEU A 808 -11.45 17.00 -12.63
N SER A 809 -10.98 15.89 -12.05
CA SER A 809 -10.04 14.99 -12.71
C SER A 809 -10.69 14.16 -13.81
N ASP A 810 -12.03 14.05 -13.81
CA ASP A 810 -12.76 13.21 -14.75
C ASP A 810 -13.09 13.98 -16.02
N VAL A 811 -12.66 13.43 -17.16
CA VAL A 811 -12.80 14.07 -18.47
C VAL A 811 -14.28 14.23 -18.84
N ALA A 812 -15.13 13.27 -18.48
CA ALA A 812 -16.58 13.35 -18.70
C ALA A 812 -17.24 14.50 -17.93
N THR A 813 -16.80 14.78 -16.70
CA THR A 813 -17.28 15.92 -15.90
C THR A 813 -16.90 17.23 -16.57
N LEU A 814 -15.66 17.35 -17.08
CA LEU A 814 -15.21 18.52 -17.83
C LEU A 814 -16.00 18.72 -19.13
N ALA A 815 -16.30 17.64 -19.86
CA ALA A 815 -17.12 17.71 -21.06
C ALA A 815 -18.56 18.15 -20.75
N SER A 816 -19.14 17.62 -19.68
CA SER A 816 -20.46 18.01 -19.19
C SER A 816 -20.55 19.50 -18.84
N MET A 817 -19.49 20.12 -18.29
CA MET A 817 -19.47 21.57 -18.03
C MET A 817 -19.68 22.40 -19.30
N GLY A 818 -19.14 21.95 -20.44
CA GLY A 818 -19.35 22.59 -21.73
C GLY A 818 -20.81 22.56 -22.17
N ILE A 819 -21.48 21.41 -21.98
CA ILE A 819 -22.91 21.23 -22.29
C ILE A 819 -23.78 22.04 -21.32
N LEU A 820 -23.43 22.07 -20.01
CA LEU A 820 -24.14 22.86 -18.99
C LEU A 820 -24.20 24.35 -19.37
N SER A 821 -23.10 24.92 -19.88
CA SER A 821 -23.05 26.32 -20.32
C SER A 821 -24.11 26.63 -21.39
N LEU A 822 -24.32 25.70 -22.33
CA LEU A 822 -25.35 25.84 -23.36
C LEU A 822 -26.76 25.69 -22.77
N VAL A 823 -27.00 24.63 -22.01
CA VAL A 823 -28.31 24.38 -21.39
C VAL A 823 -28.72 25.54 -20.49
N ALA A 824 -27.79 26.08 -19.70
CA ALA A 824 -28.03 27.24 -18.84
C ALA A 824 -28.31 28.52 -19.64
N ARG A 825 -27.65 28.73 -20.77
CA ARG A 825 -27.91 29.88 -21.66
C ARG A 825 -29.32 29.82 -22.23
N LYS A 826 -29.72 28.65 -22.73
CA LYS A 826 -31.07 28.40 -23.27
C LYS A 826 -32.14 28.48 -22.18
N ALA A 827 -31.87 27.93 -21.00
CA ALA A 827 -32.75 28.06 -19.84
C ALA A 827 -33.02 29.53 -19.50
N ALA A 828 -31.99 30.39 -19.54
CA ALA A 828 -32.13 31.82 -19.29
C ALA A 828 -32.87 32.57 -20.43
N GLU A 829 -32.65 32.18 -21.70
CA GLU A 829 -33.40 32.72 -22.86
C GLU A 829 -34.91 32.45 -22.75
N TYR A 830 -35.28 31.23 -22.32
CA TYR A 830 -36.67 30.78 -22.18
C TYR A 830 -37.27 30.97 -20.78
N ASP A 831 -36.55 31.64 -19.87
CA ASP A 831 -37.00 31.88 -18.49
C ASP A 831 -37.43 30.60 -17.74
N THR A 832 -36.67 29.51 -17.94
CA THR A 832 -37.00 28.19 -17.38
C THR A 832 -36.03 27.83 -16.26
N LYS A 833 -36.58 27.45 -15.10
CA LYS A 833 -35.79 27.13 -13.91
C LYS A 833 -34.90 25.89 -14.13
N LEU A 834 -33.59 26.05 -13.91
CA LEU A 834 -32.58 25.00 -14.02
C LEU A 834 -31.99 24.66 -12.65
N ILE A 835 -32.16 23.42 -12.18
CA ILE A 835 -31.63 22.92 -10.91
C ILE A 835 -30.45 21.99 -11.16
N VAL A 836 -29.31 22.27 -10.51
CA VAL A 836 -28.03 21.58 -10.72
C VAL A 836 -27.48 21.07 -9.38
N PRO A 837 -27.89 19.86 -8.94
CA PRO A 837 -27.33 19.25 -7.74
C PRO A 837 -25.92 18.73 -8.03
N CYS A 838 -24.91 19.18 -7.29
CA CYS A 838 -23.52 18.75 -7.45
C CYS A 838 -23.13 17.69 -6.42
N TYR A 839 -22.45 16.64 -6.89
CA TYR A 839 -21.87 15.58 -6.05
C TYR A 839 -20.56 16.01 -5.37
N ASP A 840 -19.73 16.76 -6.10
CA ASP A 840 -18.40 17.18 -5.67
C ASP A 840 -18.39 18.67 -5.24
N TYR A 841 -17.71 18.96 -4.13
CA TYR A 841 -17.69 20.29 -3.53
C TYR A 841 -16.79 21.28 -4.29
N ILE A 842 -15.87 20.79 -5.13
CA ILE A 842 -15.02 21.59 -6.01
C ILE A 842 -15.72 21.88 -7.35
N VAL A 843 -16.51 20.94 -7.85
CA VAL A 843 -17.32 21.11 -9.07
C VAL A 843 -18.42 22.18 -8.89
N MET A 844 -19.08 22.23 -7.72
CA MET A 844 -20.16 23.17 -7.44
C MET A 844 -19.82 24.65 -7.73
N PRO A 845 -18.75 25.26 -7.18
CA PRO A 845 -18.46 26.67 -7.44
C PRO A 845 -18.17 26.97 -8.93
N ILE A 846 -17.65 25.99 -9.68
CA ILE A 846 -17.42 26.13 -11.12
C ILE A 846 -18.74 26.06 -11.88
N ALA A 847 -19.62 25.14 -11.53
CA ALA A 847 -20.96 25.07 -12.11
C ALA A 847 -21.77 26.35 -11.84
N GLN A 848 -21.68 26.92 -10.62
CA GLN A 848 -22.28 28.21 -10.27
C GLN A 848 -21.80 29.31 -11.20
N GLU A 849 -20.48 29.38 -11.44
CA GLU A 849 -19.88 30.39 -12.31
C GLU A 849 -20.32 30.22 -13.76
N ILE A 850 -20.36 28.99 -14.27
CA ILE A 850 -20.83 28.69 -15.64
C ILE A 850 -22.28 29.12 -15.82
N VAL A 851 -23.16 28.74 -14.89
CA VAL A 851 -24.59 29.08 -14.96
C VAL A 851 -24.76 30.60 -14.85
N ARG A 852 -24.04 31.26 -13.94
CA ARG A 852 -24.05 32.72 -13.78
C ARG A 852 -23.62 33.43 -15.07
N GLU A 853 -22.47 33.05 -15.64
CA GLU A 853 -21.98 33.65 -16.89
C GLU A 853 -22.94 33.41 -18.06
N ALA A 854 -23.59 32.24 -18.13
CA ALA A 854 -24.59 31.97 -19.15
C ALA A 854 -25.80 32.92 -19.07
N HIS A 855 -26.31 33.21 -17.86
CA HIS A 855 -27.40 34.16 -17.64
C HIS A 855 -26.98 35.61 -17.94
N TYR A 856 -25.74 35.97 -17.60
CA TYR A 856 -25.16 37.28 -17.91
C TYR A 856 -24.99 37.49 -19.42
N ALA A 857 -24.55 36.46 -20.14
CA ALA A 857 -24.29 36.53 -21.57
C ALA A 857 -25.55 36.80 -22.41
N VAL A 858 -26.72 36.39 -21.91
CA VAL A 858 -28.03 36.66 -22.56
C VAL A 858 -28.71 37.94 -22.03
N GLY A 859 -28.03 38.68 -21.15
CA GLY A 859 -28.53 39.95 -20.61
C GLY A 859 -29.60 39.80 -19.53
N ARG A 860 -29.75 38.62 -18.90
CA ARG A 860 -30.70 38.35 -17.81
C ARG A 860 -30.02 37.95 -16.49
N PRO A 861 -29.14 38.80 -15.92
CA PRO A 861 -28.46 38.49 -14.66
C PRO A 861 -29.43 38.38 -13.47
N ASP A 862 -30.62 38.97 -13.57
CA ASP A 862 -31.71 38.94 -12.60
C ASP A 862 -32.37 37.55 -12.48
N SER A 863 -32.38 36.77 -13.56
CA SER A 863 -32.92 35.39 -13.56
C SER A 863 -31.98 34.36 -12.90
N TYR A 864 -30.74 34.74 -12.57
CA TYR A 864 -29.79 33.83 -11.93
C TYR A 864 -30.07 33.67 -10.43
N GLU A 865 -30.47 32.47 -10.04
CA GLU A 865 -30.61 32.07 -8.64
C GLU A 865 -29.43 31.18 -8.21
N LYS A 866 -28.59 31.69 -7.31
CA LYS A 866 -27.42 30.95 -6.79
C LYS A 866 -27.81 29.64 -6.11
N ASP A 867 -28.95 29.61 -5.42
CA ASP A 867 -29.41 28.46 -4.63
C ASP A 867 -29.91 27.28 -5.51
N ASN A 868 -30.04 27.48 -6.82
CA ASN A 868 -30.38 26.40 -7.76
C ASN A 868 -29.18 25.52 -8.13
N VAL A 869 -27.94 25.96 -7.84
CA VAL A 869 -26.71 25.18 -8.05
C VAL A 869 -26.05 24.95 -6.69
N PHE A 870 -26.15 23.73 -6.16
CA PHE A 870 -25.76 23.44 -4.78
C PHE A 870 -25.11 22.07 -4.61
N TYR A 871 -24.22 21.96 -3.64
CA TYR A 871 -23.65 20.69 -3.21
C TYR A 871 -24.69 19.89 -2.42
N LEU A 872 -24.92 18.65 -2.83
CA LEU A 872 -25.90 17.77 -2.20
C LEU A 872 -25.24 16.78 -1.22
N THR A 873 -24.29 15.98 -1.69
CA THR A 873 -23.46 15.05 -0.90
C THR A 873 -22.48 14.34 -1.83
N SER A 874 -21.31 13.96 -1.30
CA SER A 874 -20.30 13.14 -1.99
C SER A 874 -20.41 11.66 -1.59
N VAL A 875 -21.58 11.20 -1.14
CA VAL A 875 -21.87 9.78 -0.95
C VAL A 875 -22.87 9.32 -2.00
N GLN A 876 -22.44 8.41 -2.88
CA GLN A 876 -23.13 8.00 -4.11
C GLN A 876 -24.64 7.78 -3.95
N PHE A 877 -25.09 6.81 -3.15
CA PHE A 877 -26.52 6.54 -3.02
C PHE A 877 -27.30 7.60 -2.22
N ALA A 878 -26.62 8.37 -1.35
CA ALA A 878 -27.23 9.50 -0.69
C ALA A 878 -27.49 10.65 -1.68
N TYR A 879 -26.63 10.82 -2.68
CA TYR A 879 -26.80 11.75 -3.79
C TYR A 879 -28.02 11.33 -4.64
N VAL A 880 -28.10 10.05 -5.03
CA VAL A 880 -29.27 9.47 -5.72
C VAL A 880 -30.57 9.76 -4.99
N ALA A 881 -30.66 9.41 -3.70
CA ALA A 881 -31.87 9.62 -2.92
C ALA A 881 -32.29 11.11 -2.87
N GLY A 882 -31.31 12.02 -2.80
CA GLY A 882 -31.59 13.45 -2.80
C GLY A 882 -32.06 13.97 -4.16
N VAL A 883 -31.42 13.57 -5.25
CA VAL A 883 -31.81 13.93 -6.63
C VAL A 883 -33.17 13.32 -6.99
N ASN A 884 -33.42 12.06 -6.64
CA ASN A 884 -34.73 11.42 -6.82
C ASN A 884 -35.83 12.16 -6.06
N GLY A 885 -35.54 12.55 -4.81
CA GLY A 885 -36.45 13.38 -4.03
C GLY A 885 -36.73 14.74 -4.68
N ILE A 886 -35.73 15.38 -5.30
CA ILE A 886 -35.90 16.63 -6.06
C ILE A 886 -36.79 16.39 -7.29
N MET A 887 -36.51 15.34 -8.07
CA MET A 887 -37.28 14.99 -9.27
C MET A 887 -38.77 14.80 -8.97
N ILE A 888 -39.08 14.10 -7.88
CA ILE A 888 -40.47 13.81 -7.48
C ILE A 888 -41.17 15.06 -6.94
N ARG A 889 -40.54 15.82 -6.04
CA ARG A 889 -41.17 16.98 -5.38
C ARG A 889 -41.44 18.12 -6.33
N GLU A 890 -40.44 18.48 -7.13
CA GLU A 890 -40.52 19.59 -8.09
C GLU A 890 -41.23 19.18 -9.38
N ARG A 891 -41.49 17.87 -9.56
CA ARG A 891 -42.01 17.28 -10.78
C ARG A 891 -41.18 17.75 -11.98
N MET A 892 -39.96 17.26 -12.14
CA MET A 892 -39.08 17.70 -13.24
C MET A 892 -39.71 17.44 -14.61
N ALA A 893 -39.61 18.39 -15.53
CA ALA A 893 -40.08 18.23 -16.91
C ALA A 893 -39.03 17.57 -17.82
N THR A 894 -37.76 17.89 -17.56
CA THR A 894 -36.61 17.43 -18.34
C THR A 894 -35.43 17.16 -17.41
N ASN A 895 -34.75 16.04 -17.61
CA ASN A 895 -33.53 15.66 -16.89
C ASN A 895 -32.36 15.48 -17.87
N PHE A 896 -31.27 16.20 -17.63
CA PHE A 896 -30.00 16.02 -18.31
C PHE A 896 -29.04 15.24 -17.41
N PHE A 897 -28.61 14.06 -17.84
CA PHE A 897 -27.63 13.23 -17.13
C PHE A 897 -26.32 13.18 -17.92
N MET A 898 -25.46 14.17 -17.74
CA MET A 898 -24.26 14.35 -18.56
C MET A 898 -23.01 14.23 -17.69
N GLY A 899 -22.15 13.24 -17.89
CA GLY A 899 -20.89 13.11 -17.15
C GLY A 899 -20.55 11.67 -16.77
N TYR A 900 -19.75 11.52 -15.72
CA TYR A 900 -19.37 10.20 -15.22
C TYR A 900 -20.41 9.67 -14.24
N PHE A 901 -21.00 8.53 -14.55
CA PHE A 901 -21.94 7.84 -13.68
C PHE A 901 -21.45 6.43 -13.38
N ALA A 902 -21.80 5.92 -12.21
CA ALA A 902 -21.67 4.52 -11.83
C ALA A 902 -23.07 3.94 -11.56
N ALA A 903 -23.18 3.01 -10.60
CA ALA A 903 -24.40 2.25 -10.30
C ALA A 903 -25.66 3.12 -10.03
N GLU A 904 -25.53 4.42 -9.77
CA GLU A 904 -26.64 5.35 -9.63
C GLU A 904 -27.48 5.57 -10.89
N ALA A 905 -26.90 5.37 -12.08
CA ALA A 905 -27.50 5.79 -13.35
C ALA A 905 -28.94 5.26 -13.51
N LEU A 906 -29.15 3.97 -13.25
CA LEU A 906 -30.44 3.31 -13.37
C LEU A 906 -31.48 3.87 -12.37
N LEU A 907 -31.08 4.09 -11.12
CA LEU A 907 -32.00 4.53 -10.07
C LEU A 907 -32.53 5.96 -10.30
N MET A 908 -31.67 6.82 -10.84
CA MET A 908 -32.04 8.20 -11.15
C MET A 908 -32.96 8.26 -12.37
N THR A 909 -32.59 7.56 -13.42
CA THR A 909 -33.31 7.60 -14.70
C THR A 909 -34.67 6.90 -14.63
N GLU A 910 -34.78 5.82 -13.85
CA GLU A 910 -36.09 5.19 -13.59
C GLU A 910 -37.03 6.15 -12.85
N THR A 911 -36.50 6.93 -11.91
CA THR A 911 -37.30 7.94 -11.20
C THR A 911 -37.74 9.07 -12.13
N GLY A 912 -36.86 9.53 -13.02
CA GLY A 912 -37.24 10.55 -14.01
C GLY A 912 -38.29 10.06 -15.00
N ASN A 913 -38.19 8.80 -15.43
CA ASN A 913 -39.20 8.14 -16.26
C ASN A 913 -40.55 8.05 -15.53
N ALA A 914 -40.55 7.64 -14.25
CA ALA A 914 -41.76 7.58 -13.43
C ALA A 914 -42.45 8.95 -13.23
N VAL A 915 -41.70 10.06 -13.28
CA VAL A 915 -42.23 11.43 -13.20
C VAL A 915 -42.64 11.98 -14.58
N GLY A 916 -42.40 11.23 -15.66
CA GLY A 916 -42.72 11.58 -17.04
C GLY A 916 -41.81 12.66 -17.64
N ALA A 917 -40.58 12.80 -17.11
CA ALA A 917 -39.61 13.76 -17.59
C ALA A 917 -38.97 13.29 -18.91
N VAL A 918 -38.68 14.20 -19.85
CA VAL A 918 -37.77 13.87 -20.98
C VAL A 918 -36.37 13.69 -20.44
N GLN A 919 -35.69 12.63 -20.83
CA GLN A 919 -34.37 12.31 -20.31
C GLN A 919 -33.34 12.23 -21.43
N ILE A 920 -32.32 13.10 -21.34
CA ILE A 920 -31.17 13.09 -22.24
C ILE A 920 -29.94 12.79 -21.40
N ALA A 921 -29.32 11.65 -21.66
CA ALA A 921 -28.14 11.19 -20.94
C ALA A 921 -26.89 11.18 -21.83
N GLY A 922 -25.71 11.21 -21.22
CA GLY A 922 -24.43 11.07 -21.88
C GLY A 922 -23.34 10.69 -20.90
N SER A 923 -22.64 9.59 -21.17
CA SER A 923 -21.57 9.10 -20.31
C SER A 923 -20.52 8.32 -21.09
N ASP A 924 -19.28 8.36 -20.61
CA ASP A 924 -18.18 7.52 -21.09
C ASP A 924 -18.00 6.22 -20.31
N ALA A 925 -18.82 6.01 -19.27
CA ALA A 925 -18.81 4.81 -18.47
C ALA A 925 -19.48 3.64 -19.22
N ILE A 926 -18.66 2.75 -19.81
CA ILE A 926 -19.11 1.58 -20.60
C ILE A 926 -20.15 0.73 -19.85
N THR A 927 -20.02 0.59 -18.54
CA THR A 927 -20.91 -0.23 -17.72
C THR A 927 -22.27 0.40 -17.44
N GLN A 928 -22.43 1.73 -17.62
CA GLN A 928 -23.68 2.44 -17.32
C GLN A 928 -24.48 2.84 -18.57
N ILE A 929 -23.83 2.94 -19.72
CA ILE A 929 -24.49 3.25 -21.00
C ILE A 929 -25.70 2.34 -21.27
N PRO A 930 -25.68 1.01 -21.01
CA PRO A 930 -26.86 0.17 -21.21
C PRO A 930 -28.07 0.62 -20.40
N PHE A 931 -27.88 1.10 -19.16
CA PHE A 931 -28.98 1.59 -18.35
C PHE A 931 -29.59 2.86 -18.96
N PHE A 932 -28.76 3.82 -19.35
CA PHE A 932 -29.24 5.03 -20.01
C PHE A 932 -29.99 4.73 -21.31
N ILE A 933 -29.51 3.79 -22.12
CA ILE A 933 -30.21 3.37 -23.35
C ILE A 933 -31.61 2.83 -23.03
N THR A 934 -31.77 2.11 -21.91
CA THR A 934 -33.05 1.49 -21.55
C THR A 934 -34.03 2.43 -20.85
N THR A 935 -33.56 3.49 -20.19
CA THR A 935 -34.40 4.34 -19.32
C THR A 935 -34.47 5.80 -19.76
N CYS A 936 -33.66 6.25 -20.72
CA CYS A 936 -33.69 7.61 -21.26
C CYS A 936 -34.19 7.65 -22.70
N ASP A 937 -34.77 8.79 -23.11
CA ASP A 937 -35.22 9.01 -24.48
C ASP A 937 -34.04 9.10 -25.46
N TYR A 938 -32.96 9.76 -25.05
CA TYR A 938 -31.73 9.90 -25.83
C TYR A 938 -30.49 9.67 -24.98
N THR A 939 -29.53 8.93 -25.52
CA THR A 939 -28.26 8.62 -24.86
C THR A 939 -27.07 8.92 -25.78
N LEU A 940 -26.17 9.79 -25.35
CA LEU A 940 -24.86 10.00 -25.95
C LEU A 940 -23.93 8.87 -25.50
N ILE A 941 -23.44 8.09 -26.46
CA ILE A 941 -22.65 6.89 -26.18
C ILE A 941 -21.16 7.24 -26.18
N GLY A 942 -20.53 7.16 -25.01
CA GLY A 942 -19.08 7.23 -24.92
C GLY A 942 -18.53 8.58 -25.36
N GLU A 943 -17.79 8.54 -26.44
CA GLU A 943 -17.14 9.69 -27.09
C GLU A 943 -18.09 10.75 -27.65
N GLU A 944 -19.36 10.42 -27.86
CA GLU A 944 -20.37 11.41 -28.27
C GLU A 944 -20.51 12.53 -27.22
N LEU A 945 -20.32 12.21 -25.94
CA LEU A 945 -20.26 13.21 -24.85
C LEU A 945 -19.10 14.19 -25.05
N TYR A 946 -17.93 13.69 -25.46
CA TYR A 946 -16.74 14.51 -25.72
C TYR A 946 -16.88 15.35 -26.99
N ALA A 947 -17.58 14.81 -27.99
CA ALA A 947 -17.83 15.50 -29.24
C ALA A 947 -18.86 16.63 -29.09
N ALA A 948 -19.74 16.59 -28.08
CA ALA A 948 -20.84 17.53 -27.90
C ALA A 948 -20.42 19.00 -28.03
N SER A 949 -19.34 19.41 -27.37
CA SER A 949 -18.83 20.80 -27.47
C SER A 949 -18.39 21.18 -28.88
N ALA A 950 -17.87 20.24 -29.67
CA ALA A 950 -17.50 20.47 -31.08
C ALA A 950 -18.75 20.65 -31.96
N TYR A 951 -19.80 19.87 -31.71
CA TYR A 951 -21.09 19.99 -32.41
C TYR A 951 -21.78 21.32 -32.13
N LEU A 952 -21.69 21.79 -30.88
CA LEU A 952 -22.40 22.96 -30.40
C LEU A 952 -21.68 24.28 -30.74
N ASN A 953 -20.35 24.37 -30.53
CA ASN A 953 -19.60 25.61 -30.74
C ASN A 953 -18.93 25.72 -32.12
N ARG A 954 -18.83 24.61 -32.88
CA ARG A 954 -18.15 24.53 -34.19
C ARG A 954 -16.76 25.18 -34.26
N GLU A 955 -16.02 25.15 -33.17
CA GLU A 955 -14.67 25.72 -33.13
C GLU A 955 -13.69 24.85 -33.97
N PRO A 956 -12.86 25.45 -34.85
CA PRO A 956 -11.96 24.71 -35.74
C PRO A 956 -11.02 23.74 -35.02
N MET A 957 -10.62 24.05 -33.78
CA MET A 957 -9.77 23.18 -32.97
C MET A 957 -10.49 21.90 -32.52
N LEU A 958 -11.74 22.03 -32.07
CA LEU A 958 -12.57 20.91 -31.64
C LEU A 958 -12.98 20.05 -32.84
N LEU A 959 -13.37 20.69 -33.94
CA LEU A 959 -13.75 20.02 -35.19
C LEU A 959 -12.60 19.20 -35.78
N GLY A 960 -11.40 19.78 -35.86
CA GLY A 960 -10.23 19.08 -36.40
C GLY A 960 -9.82 17.88 -35.55
N THR A 961 -9.91 18.01 -34.22
CA THR A 961 -9.58 16.92 -33.28
C THR A 961 -10.60 15.78 -33.39
N LEU A 962 -11.89 16.10 -33.45
CA LEU A 962 -12.96 15.12 -33.66
C LEU A 962 -12.73 14.33 -34.96
N LYS A 963 -12.40 15.02 -36.06
CA LYS A 963 -12.17 14.36 -37.34
C LYS A 963 -10.94 13.45 -37.33
N ALA A 964 -9.86 13.87 -36.67
CA ALA A 964 -8.68 13.04 -36.50
C ALA A 964 -9.00 11.75 -35.74
N GLN A 965 -9.83 11.82 -34.69
CA GLN A 965 -10.29 10.67 -33.93
C GLN A 965 -11.11 9.69 -34.80
N ASP A 966 -12.02 10.19 -35.64
CA ASP A 966 -12.83 9.34 -36.53
C ASP A 966 -11.98 8.56 -37.54
N TYR A 967 -11.05 9.25 -38.22
CA TYR A 967 -10.16 8.57 -39.18
C TYR A 967 -9.19 7.61 -38.48
N PHE A 968 -8.77 7.92 -37.26
CA PHE A 968 -7.90 7.04 -36.50
C PHE A 968 -8.64 5.75 -36.09
N LYS A 969 -9.92 5.84 -35.71
CA LYS A 969 -10.76 4.65 -35.50
C LYS A 969 -10.95 3.84 -36.77
N PHE A 970 -11.13 4.50 -37.92
CA PHE A 970 -11.20 3.80 -39.20
C PHE A 970 -9.91 3.01 -39.49
N LEU A 971 -8.74 3.60 -39.19
CA LEU A 971 -7.46 2.90 -39.29
C LEU A 971 -7.41 1.69 -38.34
N ILE A 972 -7.85 1.84 -37.09
CA ILE A 972 -7.95 0.71 -36.14
C ILE A 972 -8.88 -0.38 -36.69
N LEU A 973 -10.04 -0.03 -37.26
CA LEU A 973 -10.98 -0.98 -37.84
C LEU A 973 -10.34 -1.78 -38.98
N VAL A 974 -9.56 -1.15 -39.84
CA VAL A 974 -8.80 -1.84 -40.90
C VAL A 974 -7.83 -2.85 -40.31
N PHE A 975 -7.09 -2.48 -39.25
CA PHE A 975 -6.18 -3.41 -38.57
C PHE A 975 -6.92 -4.57 -37.89
N ILE A 976 -8.10 -4.33 -37.30
CA ILE A 976 -8.95 -5.37 -36.70
C ILE A 976 -9.41 -6.36 -37.78
N ILE A 977 -9.92 -5.87 -38.91
CA ILE A 977 -10.37 -6.73 -40.02
C ILE A 977 -9.20 -7.54 -40.58
N ALA A 978 -8.05 -6.89 -40.85
CA ALA A 978 -6.85 -7.58 -41.32
C ALA A 978 -6.37 -8.63 -40.30
N GLY A 979 -6.37 -8.29 -39.00
CA GLY A 979 -6.03 -9.20 -37.91
C GLY A 979 -6.95 -10.40 -37.83
N ALA A 980 -8.27 -10.21 -37.97
CA ALA A 980 -9.26 -11.29 -37.97
C ALA A 980 -9.09 -12.25 -39.15
N VAL A 981 -8.82 -11.72 -40.35
CA VAL A 981 -8.52 -12.53 -41.54
C VAL A 981 -7.24 -13.34 -41.34
N LEU A 982 -6.15 -12.71 -40.89
CA LEU A 982 -4.88 -13.40 -40.64
C LEU A 982 -5.00 -14.47 -39.54
N ALA A 983 -5.73 -14.16 -38.47
CA ALA A 983 -5.97 -15.11 -37.38
C ALA A 983 -6.75 -16.35 -37.84
N SER A 984 -7.67 -16.18 -38.81
CA SER A 984 -8.42 -17.31 -39.41
C SER A 984 -7.50 -18.31 -40.13
N PHE A 985 -6.32 -17.86 -40.60
CA PHE A 985 -5.28 -18.71 -41.18
C PHE A 985 -4.18 -19.10 -40.16
N GLN A 986 -4.43 -18.93 -38.86
CA GLN A 986 -3.46 -19.17 -37.78
C GLN A 986 -2.19 -18.30 -37.88
N MET A 987 -2.22 -17.21 -38.65
CA MET A 987 -1.13 -16.24 -38.75
C MET A 987 -1.29 -15.15 -37.68
N THR A 988 -0.87 -15.44 -36.46
CA THR A 988 -1.08 -14.54 -35.30
C THR A 988 -0.04 -13.44 -35.14
N GLY A 989 0.92 -13.32 -36.06
CA GLY A 989 2.02 -12.34 -35.98
C GLY A 989 1.53 -10.90 -35.81
N LEU A 990 0.54 -10.46 -36.62
CA LEU A 990 -0.03 -9.11 -36.52
C LEU A 990 -0.65 -8.84 -35.15
N MET A 991 -1.37 -9.82 -34.59
CA MET A 991 -1.98 -9.72 -33.26
C MET A 991 -0.92 -9.64 -32.15
N GLN A 992 0.17 -10.41 -32.27
CA GLN A 992 1.28 -10.40 -31.32
C GLN A 992 2.10 -9.10 -31.33
N PHE A 993 2.02 -8.28 -32.39
CA PHE A 993 2.65 -6.96 -32.43
C PHE A 993 1.93 -5.92 -31.59
N PHE A 994 0.63 -6.08 -31.35
CA PHE A 994 -0.10 -5.19 -30.47
C PHE A 994 0.25 -5.52 -29.01
N PRO A 995 0.54 -4.50 -28.17
CA PRO A 995 0.80 -4.74 -26.76
C PRO A 995 -0.45 -5.40 -26.14
N LEU A 996 -0.27 -6.62 -25.62
CA LEU A 996 -1.25 -7.22 -24.73
C LEU A 996 -1.22 -6.44 -23.42
N LYS A 997 -2.41 -6.19 -22.88
CA LYS A 997 -2.63 -5.31 -21.73
C LYS A 997 -2.01 -5.87 -20.46
#